data_AF-X5VH25-F1
#
_entry.id   AF-X5VH25-F1
#
_cell.length_a   1.000
_cell.length_b   1.000
_cell.length_c   1.000
_cell.angle_alpha   90.00
_cell.angle_beta   90.00
_cell.angle_gamma   90.00
#
_symmetry.space_group_name_H-M   'P 1'
#
loop_
_entity.id
_entity.type
_entity.pdbx_description
1 polymer ?
#
loop_
_entity_poly.entity_id
_entity_poly.type
_entity_poly.pdbx_seq_one_letter_code
_entity_poly.pdbx_strand_id
1 'polypeptide(L)'
;MARIRKGAAVPAPQFLEDDPSTGYLPGRRWPVIRYGLVTLLASAILVFAIEWIVRGDFFGTVDFFLQPFKPGWTTIIVFALVLMGLDAVLGRSHQSLMIVAPLTLALAFVGHQKSHYLGDPLYPTDFLYSRQIMALMPLLVRERPWTALAMAVGIVAGLSLLIYGWRLWRRKVPILSRKGRLARLTLAVPLLAFFVSIMDYATFSWTRDRLQIIPIMWDQKENYASNGFALAFALNVPMAHVSAPAGYSDKAIDAIDRPAVAASVPDEKPDIIVVMSESFWDPTKLPGVTITPDPIPNVRALRSGYMFSPEFGGMTANIEFEALTGFSNAFLPAGSIPYQQYVRTPTPSLATFLKSEGYRARAIHPGTNWFWNRGAVYADFGFNDFRSEETLPPLEKRGPLASDASMTDEIIAEADASERPVFFFAVSLQNHGPYEPYRYYNPTHKVAAPISTWARESLLSYAEGSADADRGLERLIEWAKKRERPTVIAFFGDHLPPLGPVYVETGYLKDNVAPRKEPTPEAALEHHQTPLVIWSNRTGPAQDMGAVSPAFLPYHILTTAGITHPYYTGFLGALRERYRVVDRNLLLTPSGEATADWARQKDIDPAINDFRLLQYDMMFGKRKAAPDFFPETINGRTPHTS
;
A
#
# COMPACT_ATOMS: atom_id res chain seq x y z
N MET A 1 -93.09 -15.21 11.65
CA MET A 1 -93.16 -15.90 10.35
C MET A 1 -92.06 -15.40 9.44
N ALA A 2 -91.42 -16.30 8.71
CA ALA A 2 -90.18 -16.11 7.95
C ALA A 2 -90.20 -14.97 6.92
N ARG A 3 -89.03 -14.36 6.69
CA ARG A 3 -88.61 -13.86 5.36
C ARG A 3 -87.08 -13.73 5.30
N ILE A 4 -86.50 -14.58 4.45
CA ILE A 4 -85.09 -14.57 4.02
C ILE A 4 -84.86 -13.28 3.20
N ARG A 5 -83.85 -12.49 3.54
CA ARG A 5 -83.28 -11.44 2.68
C ARG A 5 -81.80 -11.75 2.42
N LYS A 6 -81.48 -11.91 1.13
CA LYS A 6 -80.11 -11.97 0.61
C LYS A 6 -79.35 -10.69 0.98
N GLY A 7 -78.18 -10.84 1.62
CA GLY A 7 -77.24 -9.74 1.84
C GLY A 7 -76.56 -9.33 0.54
N ALA A 8 -76.56 -8.04 0.26
CA ALA A 8 -75.82 -7.42 -0.84
C ALA A 8 -74.33 -7.40 -0.51
N ALA A 9 -73.49 -7.87 -1.44
CA ALA A 9 -72.04 -7.70 -1.37
C ALA A 9 -71.70 -6.24 -1.71
N VAL A 10 -70.96 -5.59 -0.82
CA VAL A 10 -70.34 -4.28 -1.07
C VAL A 10 -69.24 -4.45 -2.13
N PRO A 11 -69.24 -3.71 -3.25
CA PRO A 11 -68.12 -3.74 -4.17
C PRO A 11 -66.91 -3.05 -3.53
N ALA A 12 -65.76 -3.73 -3.56
CA ALA A 12 -64.49 -3.16 -3.15
C ALA A 12 -64.16 -1.91 -3.99
N PRO A 13 -63.54 -0.87 -3.41
CA PRO A 13 -63.28 0.38 -4.12
C PRO A 13 -62.30 0.18 -5.27
N GLN A 14 -62.78 0.47 -6.47
CA GLN A 14 -62.14 0.39 -7.77
C GLN A 14 -61.16 1.58 -7.97
N PHE A 15 -60.16 1.72 -7.09
CA PHE A 15 -59.28 2.93 -7.07
C PHE A 15 -57.78 2.65 -7.13
N LEU A 16 -57.35 1.46 -7.60
CA LEU A 16 -55.93 1.13 -7.75
C LEU A 16 -55.54 0.57 -9.13
N GLU A 17 -56.46 0.41 -10.07
CA GLU A 17 -56.18 -0.25 -11.37
C GLU A 17 -55.77 0.71 -12.50
N ASP A 18 -55.97 2.03 -12.36
CA ASP A 18 -55.85 2.98 -13.48
C ASP A 18 -54.72 4.02 -13.35
N ASP A 19 -53.70 3.81 -12.50
CA ASP A 19 -52.54 4.72 -12.44
C ASP A 19 -51.34 4.20 -13.26
N PRO A 20 -51.14 4.66 -14.52
CA PRO A 20 -49.98 4.32 -15.34
C PRO A 20 -48.65 4.80 -14.74
N SER A 21 -48.67 5.62 -13.69
CA SER A 21 -47.49 6.08 -12.96
C SER A 21 -46.82 4.95 -12.13
N THR A 22 -47.49 3.81 -11.92
CA THR A 22 -46.92 2.64 -11.24
C THR A 22 -46.15 1.68 -12.17
N GLY A 23 -46.17 1.92 -13.49
CA GLY A 23 -45.65 0.98 -14.49
C GLY A 23 -46.64 -0.13 -14.88
N TYR A 24 -47.94 0.07 -14.61
CA TYR A 24 -49.01 -0.84 -15.04
C TYR A 24 -49.17 -0.80 -16.56
N LEU A 25 -48.80 -1.90 -17.23
CA LEU A 25 -49.34 -2.25 -18.55
C LEU A 25 -50.54 -3.18 -18.27
N PRO A 26 -51.76 -2.89 -18.77
CA PRO A 26 -52.93 -3.72 -18.48
C PRO A 26 -52.66 -5.19 -18.85
N GLY A 27 -52.87 -6.10 -17.90
CA GLY A 27 -52.75 -7.55 -18.10
C GLY A 27 -51.44 -8.23 -17.66
N ARG A 28 -50.46 -7.51 -17.06
CA ARG A 28 -49.22 -8.14 -16.55
C ARG A 28 -49.07 -8.02 -15.03
N ARG A 29 -49.23 -9.17 -14.35
CA ARG A 29 -48.94 -9.31 -12.91
C ARG A 29 -47.46 -8.96 -12.62
N TRP A 30 -47.24 -8.07 -11.64
CA TRP A 30 -45.97 -7.83 -10.89
C TRP A 30 -44.90 -6.93 -11.57
N PRO A 31 -45.21 -5.66 -11.91
CA PRO A 31 -44.30 -4.76 -12.63
C PRO A 31 -42.99 -4.41 -11.87
N VAL A 32 -43.05 -4.30 -10.54
CA VAL A 32 -41.88 -4.01 -9.69
C VAL A 32 -40.88 -5.18 -9.70
N ILE A 33 -41.39 -6.41 -9.60
CA ILE A 33 -40.57 -7.63 -9.59
C ILE A 33 -39.95 -7.87 -10.96
N ARG A 34 -40.69 -7.61 -12.04
CA ARG A 34 -40.13 -7.64 -13.39
C ARG A 34 -38.98 -6.64 -13.56
N TYR A 35 -39.15 -5.40 -13.11
CA TYR A 35 -38.07 -4.41 -13.16
C TYR A 35 -36.84 -4.87 -12.36
N GLY A 36 -37.05 -5.41 -11.16
CA GLY A 36 -35.98 -5.95 -10.32
C GLY A 36 -35.22 -7.08 -11.02
N LEU A 37 -35.92 -8.08 -11.55
CA LEU A 37 -35.33 -9.22 -12.27
C LEU A 37 -34.58 -8.78 -13.53
N VAL A 38 -35.13 -7.86 -14.32
CA VAL A 38 -34.45 -7.33 -15.51
C VAL A 38 -33.20 -6.54 -15.13
N THR A 39 -33.26 -5.73 -14.07
CA THR A 39 -32.10 -4.98 -13.57
C THR A 39 -31.01 -5.93 -13.07
N LEU A 40 -31.39 -6.98 -12.34
CA LEU A 40 -30.47 -7.99 -11.84
C LEU A 40 -29.81 -8.76 -12.99
N LEU A 41 -30.59 -9.20 -13.98
CA LEU A 41 -30.08 -9.88 -15.17
C LEU A 41 -29.13 -8.97 -15.98
N ALA A 42 -29.51 -7.71 -16.19
CA ALA A 42 -28.65 -6.76 -16.88
C ALA A 42 -27.35 -6.51 -16.12
N SER A 43 -27.41 -6.47 -14.79
CA SER A 43 -26.22 -6.36 -13.93
C SER A 43 -25.35 -7.61 -14.04
N ALA A 44 -25.95 -8.80 -14.02
CA ALA A 44 -25.21 -10.06 -14.18
C ALA A 44 -24.47 -10.12 -15.52
N ILE A 45 -25.15 -9.78 -16.62
CA ILE A 45 -24.53 -9.73 -17.96
C ILE A 45 -23.41 -8.70 -18.00
N LEU A 46 -23.62 -7.51 -17.43
CA LEU A 46 -22.63 -6.46 -17.42
C LEU A 46 -21.40 -6.82 -16.59
N VAL A 47 -21.57 -7.33 -15.37
CA VAL A 47 -20.46 -7.76 -14.51
C VAL A 47 -19.72 -8.93 -15.17
N PHE A 48 -20.41 -9.89 -15.76
CA PHE A 48 -19.77 -10.97 -16.52
C PHE A 48 -18.92 -10.44 -17.68
N ALA A 49 -19.44 -9.47 -18.45
CA ALA A 49 -18.70 -8.86 -19.55
C ALA A 49 -17.47 -8.08 -19.05
N ILE A 50 -17.59 -7.35 -17.94
CA ILE A 50 -16.45 -6.65 -17.29
C ILE A 50 -15.37 -7.65 -16.90
N GLU A 51 -15.74 -8.71 -16.15
CA GLU A 51 -14.79 -9.71 -15.68
C GLU A 51 -14.14 -10.47 -16.85
N TRP A 52 -14.91 -10.79 -17.89
CA TRP A 52 -14.37 -11.44 -19.08
C TRP A 52 -13.33 -10.58 -19.79
N ILE A 53 -13.59 -9.28 -19.93
CA ILE A 53 -12.62 -8.34 -20.52
C ILE A 53 -11.37 -8.26 -19.64
N VAL A 54 -11.51 -8.06 -18.33
CA VAL A 54 -10.37 -7.86 -17.42
C VAL A 54 -9.50 -9.11 -17.36
N ARG A 55 -10.12 -10.29 -17.23
CA ARG A 55 -9.42 -11.58 -17.11
C ARG A 55 -8.84 -12.04 -18.43
N GLY A 56 -9.46 -11.69 -19.55
CA GLY A 56 -9.10 -12.22 -20.87
C GLY A 56 -9.36 -13.72 -21.04
N ASP A 57 -9.99 -14.36 -20.04
CA ASP A 57 -10.27 -15.80 -20.03
C ASP A 57 -11.74 -16.06 -19.65
N PHE A 58 -12.42 -16.80 -20.52
CA PHE A 58 -13.82 -17.15 -20.33
C PHE A 58 -14.01 -18.13 -19.16
N PHE A 59 -13.17 -19.15 -19.05
CA PHE A 59 -13.32 -20.18 -18.02
C PHE A 59 -13.02 -19.62 -16.63
N GLY A 60 -11.93 -18.86 -16.49
CA GLY A 60 -11.62 -18.15 -15.25
C GLY A 60 -12.69 -17.13 -14.84
N THR A 61 -13.43 -16.57 -15.80
CA THR A 61 -14.60 -15.72 -15.51
C THR A 61 -15.75 -16.55 -14.95
N VAL A 62 -16.05 -17.71 -15.54
CA VAL A 62 -17.07 -18.63 -15.01
C VAL A 62 -16.69 -19.09 -13.60
N ASP A 63 -15.43 -19.47 -13.38
CA ASP A 63 -14.93 -19.90 -12.08
C ASP A 63 -15.07 -18.82 -11.00
N PHE A 64 -14.87 -17.54 -11.35
CA PHE A 64 -15.08 -16.41 -10.44
C PHE A 64 -16.51 -16.36 -9.88
N PHE A 65 -17.53 -16.73 -10.67
CA PHE A 65 -18.92 -16.74 -10.20
C PHE A 65 -19.34 -18.06 -9.53
N LEU A 66 -18.65 -19.17 -9.83
CA LEU A 66 -18.93 -20.47 -9.25
C LEU A 66 -18.25 -20.68 -7.89
N GLN A 67 -17.11 -20.02 -7.66
CA GLN A 67 -16.39 -20.15 -6.40
C GLN A 67 -17.11 -19.40 -5.28
N PRO A 68 -17.52 -20.09 -4.20
CA PRO A 68 -18.32 -19.48 -3.13
C PRO A 68 -17.56 -18.45 -2.31
N PHE A 69 -16.22 -18.47 -2.37
CA PHE A 69 -15.33 -17.55 -1.66
C PHE A 69 -14.98 -16.29 -2.48
N LYS A 70 -15.64 -16.06 -3.61
CA LYS A 70 -15.47 -14.86 -4.44
C LYS A 70 -16.73 -14.00 -4.46
N PRO A 71 -16.62 -12.67 -4.43
CA PRO A 71 -17.75 -11.76 -4.27
C PRO A 71 -18.49 -11.48 -5.60
N GLY A 72 -18.59 -12.45 -6.51
CA GLY A 72 -19.21 -12.27 -7.82
C GLY A 72 -20.69 -11.89 -7.72
N TRP A 73 -21.47 -12.59 -6.89
CA TRP A 73 -22.87 -12.27 -6.63
C TRP A 73 -23.04 -10.93 -5.92
N THR A 74 -22.15 -10.61 -4.97
CA THR A 74 -22.12 -9.30 -4.31
C THR A 74 -21.93 -8.17 -5.32
N THR A 75 -21.02 -8.34 -6.27
CA THR A 75 -20.76 -7.38 -7.36
C THR A 75 -22.01 -7.15 -8.21
N ILE A 76 -22.74 -8.22 -8.57
CA ILE A 76 -24.00 -8.13 -9.32
C ILE A 76 -25.04 -7.31 -8.55
N ILE A 77 -25.19 -7.54 -7.24
CA ILE A 77 -26.13 -6.80 -6.39
C ILE A 77 -25.75 -5.31 -6.33
N VAL A 78 -24.47 -5.00 -6.16
CA VAL A 78 -23.97 -3.61 -6.14
C VAL A 78 -24.28 -2.91 -7.46
N PHE A 79 -24.02 -3.55 -8.60
CA PHE A 79 -24.37 -2.99 -9.91
C PHE A 79 -25.89 -2.78 -10.06
N ALA A 80 -26.70 -3.72 -9.58
CA ALA A 80 -28.16 -3.57 -9.62
C ALA A 80 -28.65 -2.37 -8.79
N LEU A 81 -28.05 -2.13 -7.62
CA LEU A 81 -28.33 -0.97 -6.78
C LEU A 81 -27.90 0.35 -7.46
N VAL A 82 -26.72 0.37 -8.09
CA VAL A 82 -26.22 1.53 -8.84
C VAL A 82 -27.15 1.86 -10.01
N LEU A 83 -27.52 0.87 -10.83
CA LEU A 83 -28.45 1.05 -11.94
C LEU A 83 -29.81 1.54 -11.45
N MET A 84 -30.33 0.96 -10.36
CA MET A 84 -31.60 1.36 -9.78
C MET A 84 -31.60 2.80 -9.23
N GLY A 85 -30.53 3.20 -8.55
CA GLY A 85 -30.37 4.56 -8.05
C GLY A 85 -30.29 5.57 -9.19
N LEU A 86 -29.47 5.29 -10.21
CA LEU A 86 -29.30 6.15 -11.38
C LEU A 86 -30.57 6.24 -12.22
N ASP A 87 -31.31 5.15 -12.42
CA ASP A 87 -32.61 5.17 -13.09
C ASP A 87 -33.61 6.09 -12.37
N ALA A 88 -33.59 6.09 -11.04
CA ALA A 88 -34.42 6.98 -10.23
C ALA A 88 -34.01 8.46 -10.38
N VAL A 89 -32.72 8.76 -10.48
CA VAL A 89 -32.22 10.11 -10.76
C VAL A 89 -32.64 10.56 -12.16
N LEU A 90 -32.41 9.73 -13.18
CA LEU A 90 -32.75 10.01 -14.59
C LEU A 90 -34.26 10.01 -14.88
N GLY A 91 -35.06 9.42 -13.98
CA GLY A 91 -36.51 9.39 -14.06
C GLY A 91 -37.07 8.39 -15.08
N ARG A 92 -36.26 7.43 -15.55
CA ARG A 92 -36.66 6.41 -16.53
C ARG A 92 -35.98 5.09 -16.24
N SER A 93 -36.68 3.99 -16.45
CA SER A 93 -36.16 2.65 -16.17
C SER A 93 -35.10 2.22 -17.19
N HIS A 94 -34.05 1.54 -16.71
CA HIS A 94 -32.95 0.98 -17.50
C HIS A 94 -32.23 2.00 -18.39
N GLN A 95 -32.34 3.30 -18.08
CA GLN A 95 -31.64 4.34 -18.82
C GLN A 95 -30.19 4.49 -18.32
N SER A 96 -29.95 4.17 -17.04
CA SER A 96 -28.64 4.13 -16.42
C SER A 96 -27.64 3.20 -17.13
N LEU A 97 -28.10 2.10 -17.75
CA LEU A 97 -27.25 1.18 -18.51
C LEU A 97 -26.46 1.88 -19.63
N MET A 98 -27.05 2.90 -20.26
CA MET A 98 -26.40 3.67 -21.33
C MET A 98 -25.25 4.57 -20.83
N ILE A 99 -25.09 4.70 -19.51
CA ILE A 99 -23.97 5.42 -18.87
C ILE A 99 -23.03 4.41 -18.23
N VAL A 100 -23.58 3.54 -17.36
CA VAL A 100 -22.78 2.61 -16.55
C VAL A 100 -22.06 1.61 -17.44
N ALA A 101 -22.74 0.97 -18.40
CA ALA A 101 -22.12 -0.08 -19.20
C ALA A 101 -20.96 0.43 -20.08
N PRO A 102 -21.10 1.51 -20.88
CA PRO A 102 -19.97 2.03 -21.66
C PRO A 102 -18.79 2.45 -20.77
N LEU A 103 -19.07 3.09 -19.62
CA LEU A 103 -18.03 3.53 -18.70
C LEU A 103 -17.26 2.35 -18.11
N THR A 104 -17.96 1.38 -17.53
CA THR A 104 -17.29 0.26 -16.85
C THR A 104 -16.63 -0.70 -17.84
N LEU A 105 -17.19 -0.89 -19.03
CA LEU A 105 -16.55 -1.70 -20.08
C LEU A 105 -15.31 -1.01 -20.66
N ALA A 106 -15.32 0.32 -20.82
CA ALA A 106 -14.12 1.06 -21.22
C ALA A 106 -13.03 0.97 -20.15
N LEU A 107 -13.39 1.12 -18.87
CA LEU A 107 -12.45 0.95 -17.75
C LEU A 107 -11.90 -0.47 -17.68
N ALA A 108 -12.75 -1.49 -17.86
CA ALA A 108 -12.35 -2.88 -17.93
C ALA A 108 -11.34 -3.13 -19.07
N PHE A 109 -11.62 -2.58 -20.25
CA PHE A 109 -10.73 -2.70 -21.40
C PHE A 109 -9.39 -2.02 -21.14
N VAL A 110 -9.39 -0.77 -20.66
CA VAL A 110 -8.16 -0.04 -20.30
C VAL A 110 -7.38 -0.81 -19.24
N GLY A 111 -8.06 -1.36 -18.23
CA GLY A 111 -7.43 -2.17 -17.18
C GLY A 111 -6.83 -3.46 -17.70
N HIS A 112 -7.49 -4.15 -18.64
CA HIS A 112 -6.92 -5.31 -19.30
C HIS A 112 -5.65 -4.96 -20.09
N GLN A 113 -5.69 -3.89 -20.89
CA GLN A 113 -4.52 -3.44 -21.63
C GLN A 113 -3.37 -3.06 -20.69
N LYS A 114 -3.65 -2.31 -19.62
CA LYS A 114 -2.66 -1.92 -18.63
C LYS A 114 -2.03 -3.16 -17.97
N SER A 115 -2.84 -4.12 -17.54
CA SER A 115 -2.38 -5.36 -16.93
C SER A 115 -1.51 -6.17 -17.89
N HIS A 116 -1.88 -6.22 -19.17
CA HIS A 116 -1.13 -6.94 -20.20
C HIS A 116 0.26 -6.34 -20.46
N TYR A 117 0.36 -5.01 -20.58
CA TYR A 117 1.63 -4.35 -20.93
C TYR A 117 2.52 -4.00 -19.74
N LEU A 118 1.91 -3.59 -18.61
CA LEU A 118 2.64 -3.12 -17.43
C LEU A 118 2.65 -4.14 -16.29
N GLY A 119 1.92 -5.24 -16.43
CA GLY A 119 1.82 -6.24 -15.38
C GLY A 119 1.07 -5.73 -14.15
N ASP A 120 0.30 -4.65 -14.24
CA ASP A 120 -0.38 -4.01 -13.11
C ASP A 120 -1.83 -3.65 -13.44
N PRO A 121 -2.79 -3.86 -12.53
CA PRO A 121 -4.18 -3.50 -12.77
C PRO A 121 -4.39 -1.98 -12.83
N LEU A 122 -5.56 -1.56 -13.33
CA LEU A 122 -5.96 -0.16 -13.35
C LEU A 122 -6.39 0.29 -11.95
N TYR A 123 -5.67 1.24 -11.37
CA TYR A 123 -5.96 1.86 -10.09
C TYR A 123 -6.76 3.15 -10.26
N PRO A 124 -7.52 3.56 -9.22
CA PRO A 124 -8.07 4.90 -9.19
C PRO A 124 -6.97 5.99 -9.14
N THR A 125 -5.77 5.69 -8.64
CA THR A 125 -4.61 6.61 -8.66
C THR A 125 -4.09 6.90 -10.06
N ASP A 126 -4.30 6.01 -11.04
CA ASP A 126 -3.85 6.24 -12.43
C ASP A 126 -4.50 7.50 -13.04
N PHE A 127 -5.70 7.86 -12.58
CA PHE A 127 -6.39 9.07 -13.02
C PHE A 127 -5.78 10.36 -12.46
N LEU A 128 -5.00 10.28 -11.37
CA LEU A 128 -4.22 11.42 -10.88
C LEU A 128 -3.10 11.80 -11.87
N TYR A 129 -2.54 10.80 -12.55
CA TYR A 129 -1.51 10.98 -13.57
C TYR A 129 -2.07 11.33 -14.95
N SER A 130 -3.38 11.57 -15.07
CA SER A 130 -4.02 12.04 -16.32
C SER A 130 -3.35 13.30 -16.89
N ARG A 131 -2.77 14.15 -16.04
CA ARG A 131 -1.96 15.31 -16.48
C ARG A 131 -0.71 14.90 -17.26
N GLN A 132 -0.06 13.81 -16.89
CA GLN A 132 1.10 13.27 -17.61
C GLN A 132 0.67 12.72 -18.97
N ILE A 133 -0.46 11.99 -19.03
CA ILE A 133 -1.05 11.53 -20.30
C ILE A 133 -1.35 12.73 -21.22
N MET A 134 -1.95 13.79 -20.68
CA MET A 134 -2.23 15.02 -21.43
C MET A 134 -0.95 15.74 -21.87
N ALA A 135 0.12 15.72 -21.08
CA ALA A 135 1.41 16.29 -21.43
C ALA A 135 2.11 15.53 -22.58
N LEU A 136 1.77 14.26 -22.79
CA LEU A 136 2.27 13.44 -23.91
C LEU A 136 1.44 13.59 -25.18
N MET A 137 0.23 14.16 -25.12
CA MET A 137 -0.64 14.34 -26.29
C MET A 137 0.00 15.19 -27.42
N PRO A 138 0.70 16.31 -27.13
CA PRO A 138 1.43 17.04 -28.17
C PRO A 138 2.49 16.18 -28.87
N LEU A 139 3.14 15.27 -28.14
CA LEU A 139 4.13 14.35 -28.71
C LEU A 139 3.46 13.31 -29.60
N LEU A 140 2.31 12.74 -29.21
CA LEU A 140 1.53 11.84 -30.07
C LEU A 140 1.07 12.53 -31.37
N VAL A 141 0.60 13.77 -31.28
CA VAL A 141 0.17 14.55 -32.46
C VAL A 141 1.34 14.84 -33.38
N ARG A 142 2.51 15.16 -32.83
CA ARG A 142 3.72 15.46 -33.60
C ARG A 142 4.31 14.21 -34.28
N GLU A 143 4.48 13.13 -33.53
CA GLU A 143 5.17 11.91 -34.00
C GLU A 143 4.24 10.97 -34.77
N ARG A 144 2.93 10.96 -34.47
CA ARG A 144 1.93 10.05 -35.06
C ARG A 144 0.60 10.77 -35.37
N PRO A 145 0.59 11.76 -36.28
CA PRO A 145 -0.58 12.59 -36.55
C PRO A 145 -1.80 11.80 -37.03
N TRP A 146 -1.61 10.76 -37.85
CA TRP A 146 -2.71 9.92 -38.33
C TRP A 146 -3.34 9.08 -37.22
N THR A 147 -2.55 8.58 -36.27
CA THR A 147 -3.06 7.87 -35.09
C THR A 147 -3.84 8.82 -34.19
N ALA A 148 -3.30 10.02 -33.94
CA ALA A 148 -4.00 11.04 -33.17
C ALA A 148 -5.33 11.45 -33.81
N LEU A 149 -5.36 11.63 -35.13
CA LEU A 149 -6.59 11.93 -35.88
C LEU A 149 -7.60 10.76 -35.81
N ALA A 150 -7.15 9.52 -36.01
CA ALA A 150 -8.01 8.35 -35.93
C ALA A 150 -8.62 8.19 -34.52
N MET A 151 -7.83 8.41 -33.47
CA MET A 151 -8.32 8.41 -32.08
C MET A 151 -9.35 9.51 -31.85
N ALA A 152 -9.08 10.74 -32.32
CA ALA A 152 -10.01 11.86 -32.17
C ALA A 152 -11.34 11.60 -32.90
N VAL A 153 -11.29 11.15 -34.15
CA VAL A 153 -12.48 10.77 -34.93
C VAL A 153 -13.23 9.63 -34.25
N GLY A 154 -12.53 8.60 -33.77
CA GLY A 154 -13.12 7.48 -33.05
C GLY A 154 -13.85 7.90 -31.78
N ILE A 155 -13.25 8.78 -30.97
CA ILE A 155 -13.88 9.32 -29.75
C ILE A 155 -15.13 10.13 -30.11
N VAL A 156 -15.05 11.04 -31.08
CA VAL A 156 -16.19 11.86 -31.50
C VAL A 156 -17.33 11.02 -32.08
N ALA A 157 -17.01 10.05 -32.94
CA ALA A 157 -17.98 9.13 -33.51
C ALA A 157 -18.63 8.26 -32.42
N GLY A 158 -17.84 7.71 -31.50
CA GLY A 158 -18.31 6.91 -30.37
C GLY A 158 -19.25 7.71 -29.47
N LEU A 159 -18.87 8.93 -29.07
CA LEU A 159 -19.73 9.81 -28.28
C LEU A 159 -21.02 10.19 -29.03
N SER A 160 -20.93 10.45 -30.33
CA SER A 160 -22.11 10.77 -31.16
C SER A 160 -23.08 9.60 -31.24
N LEU A 161 -22.57 8.38 -31.43
CA LEU A 161 -23.37 7.15 -31.42
C LEU A 161 -23.99 6.88 -30.05
N LEU A 162 -23.26 7.10 -28.95
CA LEU A 162 -23.79 6.99 -27.60
C LEU A 162 -24.92 8.01 -27.34
N ILE A 163 -24.75 9.26 -27.75
CA ILE A 163 -25.78 10.30 -27.63
C ILE A 163 -27.01 9.97 -28.49
N TYR A 164 -26.79 9.50 -29.72
CA TYR A 164 -27.87 9.08 -30.61
C TYR A 164 -28.64 7.89 -30.02
N GLY A 165 -27.93 6.85 -29.57
CA GLY A 165 -28.48 5.69 -28.88
C GLY A 165 -29.24 6.08 -27.62
N TRP A 166 -28.70 6.99 -26.81
CA TRP A 166 -29.36 7.55 -25.63
C TRP A 166 -30.70 8.20 -25.99
N ARG A 167 -30.75 9.03 -27.04
CA ARG A 167 -31.98 9.70 -27.49
C ARG A 167 -33.03 8.69 -27.96
N LEU A 168 -32.62 7.66 -28.71
CA LEU A 168 -33.52 6.61 -29.18
C LEU A 168 -34.04 5.74 -28.02
N TRP A 169 -33.15 5.32 -27.13
CA TRP A 169 -33.47 4.51 -25.96
C TRP A 169 -34.44 5.23 -25.04
N ARG A 170 -34.18 6.52 -24.76
CA ARG A 170 -35.02 7.38 -23.93
C ARG A 170 -36.47 7.48 -24.43
N ARG A 171 -36.70 7.37 -25.75
CA ARG A 171 -38.05 7.36 -26.34
C ARG A 171 -38.79 6.04 -26.10
N LYS A 172 -38.07 4.93 -25.92
CA LYS A 172 -38.65 3.58 -25.78
C LYS A 172 -38.87 3.15 -24.32
N VAL A 173 -38.07 3.65 -23.38
CA VAL A 173 -38.15 3.24 -21.98
C VAL A 173 -39.22 4.00 -21.19
N PRO A 174 -39.96 3.34 -20.29
CA PRO A 174 -41.03 3.96 -19.52
C PRO A 174 -40.52 5.01 -18.52
N ILE A 175 -41.34 6.04 -18.31
CA ILE A 175 -41.11 7.11 -17.34
C ILE A 175 -41.45 6.59 -15.95
N LEU A 176 -40.59 6.86 -14.97
CA LEU A 176 -40.84 6.52 -13.58
C LEU A 176 -41.66 7.63 -12.90
N SER A 177 -42.70 7.26 -12.15
CA SER A 177 -43.42 8.20 -11.30
C SER A 177 -42.55 8.75 -10.18
N ARG A 178 -42.95 9.91 -9.62
CA ARG A 178 -42.28 10.49 -8.45
C ARG A 178 -42.22 9.50 -7.27
N LYS A 179 -43.31 8.76 -7.03
CA LYS A 179 -43.36 7.71 -5.99
C LYS A 179 -42.39 6.56 -6.30
N GLY A 180 -42.36 6.09 -7.55
CA GLY A 180 -41.44 5.04 -7.98
C GLY A 180 -39.96 5.44 -7.97
N ARG A 181 -39.66 6.72 -8.20
CA ARG A 181 -38.31 7.29 -8.06
C ARG A 181 -37.90 7.34 -6.59
N LEU A 182 -38.78 7.88 -5.73
CA LEU A 182 -38.50 7.97 -4.30
C LEU A 182 -38.27 6.58 -3.69
N ALA A 183 -39.14 5.60 -3.97
CA ALA A 183 -38.98 4.24 -3.46
C ALA A 183 -37.64 3.60 -3.84
N ARG A 184 -37.18 3.79 -5.09
CA ARG A 184 -35.88 3.29 -5.55
C ARG A 184 -34.72 3.99 -4.87
N LEU A 185 -34.78 5.31 -4.66
CA LEU A 185 -33.75 6.05 -3.95
C LEU A 185 -33.69 5.65 -2.47
N THR A 186 -34.84 5.52 -1.82
CA THR A 186 -34.94 5.07 -0.42
C THR A 186 -34.36 3.66 -0.22
N LEU A 187 -34.38 2.81 -1.25
CA LEU A 187 -33.72 1.50 -1.21
C LEU A 187 -32.23 1.57 -1.60
N ALA A 188 -31.91 2.20 -2.73
CA ALA A 188 -30.56 2.20 -3.29
C ALA A 188 -29.57 3.00 -2.44
N VAL A 189 -29.94 4.21 -2.02
CA VAL A 189 -28.99 5.14 -1.37
C VAL A 189 -28.48 4.61 -0.04
N PRO A 190 -29.33 4.13 0.90
CA PRO A 190 -28.84 3.60 2.17
C PRO A 190 -27.97 2.34 1.98
N LEU A 191 -28.34 1.46 1.04
CA LEU A 191 -27.56 0.24 0.78
C LEU A 191 -26.21 0.54 0.13
N LEU A 192 -26.16 1.50 -0.79
CA LEU A 192 -24.90 1.95 -1.39
C LEU A 192 -24.03 2.72 -0.38
N ALA A 193 -24.62 3.56 0.47
CA ALA A 193 -23.89 4.25 1.54
C ALA A 193 -23.31 3.26 2.55
N PHE A 194 -24.09 2.24 2.93
CA PHE A 194 -23.61 1.13 3.73
C PHE A 194 -22.48 0.38 3.04
N PHE A 195 -22.62 0.08 1.74
CA PHE A 195 -21.57 -0.57 0.96
C PHE A 195 -20.27 0.25 0.95
N VAL A 196 -20.35 1.56 0.70
CA VAL A 196 -19.18 2.46 0.75
C VAL A 196 -18.55 2.47 2.13
N SER A 197 -19.34 2.44 3.21
CA SER A 197 -18.81 2.46 4.58
C SER A 197 -17.99 1.22 4.94
N ILE A 198 -18.20 0.09 4.25
CA ILE A 198 -17.43 -1.15 4.48
C ILE A 198 -16.24 -1.30 3.51
N MET A 199 -16.05 -0.38 2.56
CA MET A 199 -14.92 -0.40 1.62
C MET A 199 -13.64 0.21 2.19
N ASP A 200 -13.70 0.80 3.38
CA ASP A 200 -12.49 1.16 4.11
C ASP A 200 -11.74 -0.12 4.51
N TYR A 201 -10.72 -0.45 3.73
CA TYR A 201 -9.87 -1.61 3.93
C TYR A 201 -9.12 -1.55 5.26
N ALA A 202 -8.88 -0.34 5.81
CA ALA A 202 -8.23 -0.22 7.09
C ALA A 202 -9.15 -0.87 8.13
N THR A 203 -10.44 -0.60 8.16
CA THR A 203 -11.30 -1.19 9.19
C THR A 203 -11.65 -2.66 8.91
N PHE A 204 -11.67 -3.49 9.96
CA PHE A 204 -12.30 -4.79 9.89
C PHE A 204 -13.81 -4.60 9.78
N SER A 205 -14.43 -5.30 8.84
CA SER A 205 -15.88 -5.32 8.68
C SER A 205 -16.35 -6.78 8.58
N TRP A 206 -17.11 -7.21 9.58
CA TRP A 206 -17.73 -8.54 9.59
C TRP A 206 -18.61 -8.75 8.36
N THR A 207 -19.34 -7.72 7.93
CA THR A 207 -20.18 -7.82 6.72
C THR A 207 -19.34 -7.97 5.46
N ARG A 208 -18.24 -7.22 5.35
CA ARG A 208 -17.32 -7.33 4.20
C ARG A 208 -16.75 -8.75 4.09
N ASP A 209 -16.31 -9.31 5.22
CA ASP A 209 -15.83 -10.69 5.32
C ASP A 209 -16.89 -11.71 4.88
N ARG A 210 -18.14 -11.58 5.35
CA ARG A 210 -19.24 -12.47 4.92
C ARG A 210 -19.67 -12.30 3.48
N LEU A 211 -19.44 -11.12 2.90
CA LEU A 211 -19.63 -10.88 1.48
C LEU A 211 -18.46 -11.39 0.62
N GLN A 212 -17.44 -12.00 1.24
CA GLN A 212 -16.24 -12.54 0.61
C GLN A 212 -15.42 -11.47 -0.12
N ILE A 213 -15.46 -10.23 0.39
CA ILE A 213 -14.65 -9.14 -0.12
C ILE A 213 -13.40 -9.05 0.77
N ILE A 214 -12.27 -9.55 0.28
CA ILE A 214 -11.05 -9.68 1.07
C ILE A 214 -10.01 -8.70 0.51
N PRO A 215 -9.67 -7.61 1.20
CA PRO A 215 -8.64 -6.70 0.72
C PRO A 215 -7.27 -7.39 0.68
N ILE A 216 -6.66 -7.46 -0.50
CA ILE A 216 -5.32 -8.04 -0.70
C ILE A 216 -4.39 -6.90 -1.11
N MET A 217 -3.76 -6.24 -0.13
CA MET A 217 -3.01 -5.01 -0.43
C MET A 217 -1.61 -5.28 -0.98
N TRP A 218 -1.02 -6.42 -0.63
CA TRP A 218 0.33 -6.82 -1.00
C TRP A 218 0.48 -7.33 -2.42
N ASP A 219 -0.61 -7.83 -2.99
CA ASP A 219 -0.68 -8.31 -4.36
C ASP A 219 -1.96 -7.82 -5.00
N GLN A 220 -1.84 -6.77 -5.80
CA GLN A 220 -2.98 -6.17 -6.46
C GLN A 220 -3.46 -7.00 -7.66
N LYS A 221 -2.62 -7.85 -8.27
CA LYS A 221 -3.12 -8.80 -9.27
C LYS A 221 -4.06 -9.79 -8.61
N GLU A 222 -3.66 -10.36 -7.48
CA GLU A 222 -4.52 -11.28 -6.73
C GLU A 222 -5.75 -10.57 -6.14
N ASN A 223 -5.62 -9.32 -5.69
CA ASN A 223 -6.76 -8.51 -5.25
C ASN A 223 -7.85 -8.40 -6.32
N TYR A 224 -7.46 -8.11 -7.57
CA TYR A 224 -8.39 -8.00 -8.69
C TYR A 224 -8.88 -9.37 -9.17
N ALA A 225 -8.02 -10.40 -9.13
CA ALA A 225 -8.40 -11.76 -9.48
C ALA A 225 -9.41 -12.38 -8.50
N SER A 226 -9.28 -12.07 -7.20
CA SER A 226 -10.13 -12.58 -6.12
C SER A 226 -11.41 -11.76 -5.95
N ASN A 227 -11.32 -10.42 -5.83
CA ASN A 227 -12.50 -9.57 -5.58
C ASN A 227 -13.27 -9.16 -6.85
N GLY A 228 -12.67 -9.34 -8.03
CA GLY A 228 -13.20 -8.79 -9.28
C GLY A 228 -12.90 -7.30 -9.42
N PHE A 229 -12.96 -6.83 -10.67
CA PHE A 229 -12.48 -5.51 -11.07
C PHE A 229 -13.15 -4.38 -10.30
N ALA A 230 -14.48 -4.37 -10.25
CA ALA A 230 -15.21 -3.24 -9.67
C ALA A 230 -15.00 -3.10 -8.17
N LEU A 231 -14.95 -4.22 -7.43
CA LEU A 231 -14.77 -4.21 -5.99
C LEU A 231 -13.31 -3.93 -5.61
N ALA A 232 -12.35 -4.54 -6.31
CA ALA A 232 -10.94 -4.24 -6.11
C ALA A 232 -10.60 -2.77 -6.45
N PHE A 233 -11.20 -2.22 -7.51
CA PHE A 233 -11.10 -0.80 -7.84
C PHE A 233 -11.69 0.06 -6.71
N ALA A 234 -12.88 -0.27 -6.20
CA ALA A 234 -13.52 0.44 -5.10
C ALA A 234 -12.69 0.41 -3.80
N LEU A 235 -12.07 -0.72 -3.47
CA LEU A 235 -11.16 -0.86 -2.31
C LEU A 235 -9.95 0.10 -2.39
N ASN A 236 -9.49 0.41 -3.60
CA ASN A 236 -8.36 1.32 -3.83
C ASN A 236 -8.77 2.80 -3.91
N VAL A 237 -10.07 3.13 -4.00
CA VAL A 237 -10.54 4.53 -4.15
C VAL A 237 -10.13 5.43 -2.97
N PRO A 238 -10.24 5.01 -1.69
CA PRO A 238 -9.86 5.85 -0.56
C PRO A 238 -8.40 6.32 -0.60
N MET A 239 -7.50 5.51 -1.18
CA MET A 239 -6.08 5.82 -1.30
C MET A 239 -5.76 6.72 -2.51
N ALA A 240 -6.68 6.85 -3.48
CA ALA A 240 -6.44 7.65 -4.67
C ALA A 240 -6.64 9.16 -4.48
N HIS A 241 -7.05 9.63 -3.31
CA HIS A 241 -7.23 11.05 -3.07
C HIS A 241 -6.08 11.60 -2.22
N VAL A 242 -4.95 11.94 -2.85
CA VAL A 242 -3.88 12.70 -2.22
C VAL A 242 -4.07 14.19 -2.54
N SER A 243 -4.69 14.93 -1.62
CA SER A 243 -4.83 16.37 -1.76
C SER A 243 -3.52 17.09 -1.54
N ALA A 244 -3.31 18.17 -2.29
CA ALA A 244 -2.27 19.14 -1.98
C ALA A 244 -2.45 19.61 -0.52
N PRO A 245 -1.38 19.61 0.30
CA PRO A 245 -1.42 20.18 1.63
C PRO A 245 -1.91 21.62 1.59
N ALA A 246 -2.59 22.07 2.65
CA ALA A 246 -2.98 23.45 2.78
C ALA A 246 -1.74 24.36 2.68
N GLY A 247 -1.80 25.39 1.84
CA GLY A 247 -0.67 26.31 1.61
C GLY A 247 0.33 25.86 0.54
N TYR A 248 0.19 24.66 -0.05
CA TYR A 248 1.09 24.23 -1.14
C TYR A 248 1.02 25.17 -2.33
N SER A 249 2.15 25.78 -2.66
CA SER A 249 2.33 26.68 -3.81
C SER A 249 3.82 26.79 -4.14
N ASP A 250 4.11 27.23 -5.37
CA ASP A 250 5.49 27.48 -5.81
C ASP A 250 6.21 28.47 -4.87
N LYS A 251 5.49 29.43 -4.28
CA LYS A 251 6.02 30.40 -3.30
C LYS A 251 6.30 29.75 -1.94
N ALA A 252 5.46 28.80 -1.51
CA ALA A 252 5.67 28.10 -0.25
C ALA A 252 6.92 27.23 -0.34
N ILE A 253 7.15 26.53 -1.45
CA ILE A 253 8.37 25.75 -1.68
C ILE A 253 9.63 26.65 -1.70
N ASP A 254 9.57 27.82 -2.34
CA ASP A 254 10.68 28.79 -2.33
C ASP A 254 10.98 29.36 -0.94
N ALA A 255 9.99 29.34 -0.04
CA ALA A 255 10.12 29.89 1.31
C ALA A 255 10.69 28.87 2.31
N ILE A 256 10.83 27.59 1.94
CA ILE A 256 11.46 26.59 2.79
C ILE A 256 12.95 26.88 2.82
N ASP A 257 13.51 26.99 4.03
CA ASP A 257 14.92 27.31 4.23
C ASP A 257 15.81 26.28 3.52
N ARG A 258 16.66 26.79 2.63
CA ARG A 258 17.62 25.96 1.90
C ARG A 258 18.76 25.58 2.82
N PRO A 259 19.07 24.28 2.97
CA PRO A 259 20.21 23.85 3.75
C PRO A 259 21.51 24.41 3.17
N ALA A 260 22.37 24.98 4.02
CA ALA A 260 23.71 25.46 3.61
C ALA A 260 24.71 24.30 3.35
N VAL A 261 24.20 23.08 3.16
CA VAL A 261 24.96 21.84 3.05
C VAL A 261 24.89 21.37 1.61
N ALA A 262 26.06 21.25 0.97
CA ALA A 262 26.18 20.65 -0.36
C ALA A 262 26.29 19.11 -0.27
N ALA A 263 25.99 18.44 -1.37
CA ALA A 263 26.29 17.01 -1.51
C ALA A 263 27.82 16.82 -1.52
N SER A 264 28.33 15.95 -0.65
CA SER A 264 29.75 15.61 -0.57
C SER A 264 29.92 14.21 -0.04
N VAL A 265 30.88 13.48 -0.62
CA VAL A 265 31.30 12.15 -0.18
C VAL A 265 32.78 12.20 0.23
N PRO A 266 33.23 11.38 1.19
CA PRO A 266 34.64 11.35 1.58
C PRO A 266 35.52 10.81 0.44
N ASP A 267 36.82 11.15 0.47
CA ASP A 267 37.81 10.69 -0.51
C ASP A 267 37.85 9.15 -0.57
N GLU A 268 37.91 8.51 0.59
CA GLU A 268 37.77 7.07 0.73
C GLU A 268 36.30 6.72 0.96
N LYS A 269 35.58 6.48 -0.14
CA LYS A 269 34.14 6.17 -0.13
C LYS A 269 33.86 4.88 0.65
N PRO A 270 33.04 4.92 1.71
CA PRO A 270 32.67 3.71 2.44
C PRO A 270 31.73 2.84 1.62
N ASP A 271 31.81 1.53 1.80
CA ASP A 271 30.71 0.63 1.46
C ASP A 271 29.58 0.82 2.49
N ILE A 272 28.33 0.89 2.01
CA ILE A 272 27.15 1.08 2.85
C ILE A 272 26.24 -0.13 2.66
N ILE A 273 26.04 -0.90 3.72
CA ILE A 273 25.22 -2.11 3.72
C ILE A 273 24.09 -1.93 4.72
N VAL A 274 22.87 -1.96 4.22
CA VAL A 274 21.65 -1.84 5.02
C VAL A 274 20.95 -3.19 4.98
N VAL A 275 20.72 -3.77 6.15
CA VAL A 275 19.99 -5.03 6.34
C VAL A 275 18.73 -4.74 7.13
N MET A 276 17.60 -4.77 6.44
CA MET A 276 16.29 -4.78 7.07
C MET A 276 15.90 -6.23 7.36
N SER A 277 15.94 -6.61 8.63
CA SER A 277 15.68 -7.96 9.10
C SER A 277 14.19 -8.15 9.35
N GLU A 278 13.57 -9.04 8.58
CA GLU A 278 12.14 -9.32 8.61
C GLU A 278 11.65 -9.66 10.02
N SER A 279 10.62 -8.92 10.47
CA SER A 279 9.96 -9.09 11.76
C SER A 279 10.93 -9.13 12.96
N PHE A 280 12.11 -8.49 12.87
CA PHE A 280 13.15 -8.59 13.90
C PHE A 280 12.86 -7.69 15.10
N TRP A 281 12.51 -8.32 16.22
CA TRP A 281 12.18 -7.67 17.49
C TRP A 281 12.79 -8.43 18.67
N ASP A 282 12.97 -7.78 19.83
CA ASP A 282 13.56 -8.40 21.02
C ASP A 282 12.49 -9.16 21.84
N PRO A 283 12.40 -10.51 21.75
CA PRO A 283 11.40 -11.29 22.46
C PRO A 283 11.58 -11.31 23.97
N THR A 284 12.74 -10.87 24.49
CA THR A 284 12.98 -10.83 25.94
C THR A 284 12.22 -9.71 26.65
N LYS A 285 11.60 -8.79 25.88
CA LYS A 285 10.69 -7.76 26.40
C LYS A 285 9.32 -8.30 26.84
N LEU A 286 8.97 -9.54 26.46
CA LEU A 286 7.69 -10.14 26.85
C LEU A 286 7.63 -10.40 28.37
N PRO A 287 6.57 -9.96 29.07
CA PRO A 287 6.44 -10.18 30.50
C PRO A 287 6.40 -11.68 30.85
N GLY A 288 7.15 -12.08 31.87
CA GLY A 288 7.16 -13.46 32.36
C GLY A 288 7.82 -14.48 31.43
N VAL A 289 8.54 -14.05 30.39
CA VAL A 289 9.26 -14.91 29.46
C VAL A 289 10.75 -14.91 29.77
N THR A 290 11.35 -16.10 29.81
CA THR A 290 12.81 -16.30 29.82
C THR A 290 13.20 -17.17 28.63
N ILE A 291 14.18 -16.70 27.85
CA ILE A 291 14.76 -17.42 26.72
C ILE A 291 16.22 -17.72 27.04
N THR A 292 16.63 -18.98 26.94
CA THR A 292 18.02 -19.39 27.24
C THR A 292 18.60 -20.26 26.12
N PRO A 293 19.79 -19.94 25.58
CA PRO A 293 20.56 -18.71 25.84
C PRO A 293 19.82 -17.44 25.36
N ASP A 294 20.42 -16.28 25.58
CA ASP A 294 19.90 -15.02 25.03
C ASP A 294 19.84 -15.10 23.48
N PRO A 295 18.70 -14.80 22.84
CA PRO A 295 18.54 -14.98 21.41
C PRO A 295 19.16 -13.85 20.56
N ILE A 296 19.46 -12.67 21.11
CA ILE A 296 19.99 -11.54 20.32
C ILE A 296 21.19 -10.82 20.98
N PRO A 297 22.21 -11.55 21.48
CA PRO A 297 23.28 -10.99 22.28
C PRO A 297 24.12 -9.95 21.49
N ASN A 298 24.37 -10.19 20.20
CA ASN A 298 25.22 -9.31 19.38
C ASN A 298 24.51 -7.99 19.08
N VAL A 299 23.25 -8.05 18.64
CA VAL A 299 22.43 -6.86 18.41
C VAL A 299 22.31 -6.05 19.69
N ARG A 300 22.07 -6.69 20.83
CA ARG A 300 21.95 -5.98 22.11
C ARG A 300 23.25 -5.29 22.53
N ALA A 301 24.39 -5.93 22.30
CA ALA A 301 25.71 -5.36 22.60
C ALA A 301 26.07 -4.17 21.69
N LEU A 302 25.57 -4.17 20.45
CA LEU A 302 25.92 -3.18 19.42
C LEU A 302 24.82 -2.13 19.18
N ARG A 303 23.71 -2.21 19.90
CA ARG A 303 22.50 -1.41 19.66
C ARG A 303 22.79 0.09 19.74
N SER A 304 22.46 0.79 18.66
CA SER A 304 22.55 2.24 18.56
C SER A 304 21.27 2.96 19.02
N GLY A 305 20.12 2.28 18.88
CA GLY A 305 18.82 2.80 19.25
C GLY A 305 17.70 1.82 18.90
N TYR A 306 16.52 2.38 18.58
CA TYR A 306 15.36 1.61 18.16
C TYR A 306 14.72 2.26 16.93
N MET A 307 14.34 1.44 15.96
CA MET A 307 13.49 1.88 14.86
C MET A 307 12.06 1.97 15.36
N PHE A 308 11.39 3.10 15.15
CA PHE A 308 9.97 3.28 15.43
C PHE A 308 9.18 2.92 14.18
N SER A 309 8.65 1.71 14.11
CA SER A 309 7.91 1.24 12.94
C SER A 309 6.52 1.86 12.87
N PRO A 310 6.12 2.45 11.73
CA PRO A 310 4.74 2.87 11.52
C PRO A 310 3.78 1.67 11.34
N GLU A 311 4.31 0.44 11.25
CA GLU A 311 3.54 -0.77 10.99
C GLU A 311 3.67 -1.81 12.10
N PHE A 312 2.76 -2.78 12.09
CA PHE A 312 2.74 -3.91 12.99
C PHE A 312 2.37 -5.17 12.21
N GLY A 313 3.19 -6.22 12.34
CA GLY A 313 2.91 -7.55 11.79
C GLY A 313 2.83 -7.66 10.26
N GLY A 314 3.27 -6.65 9.51
CA GLY A 314 3.33 -6.66 8.05
C GLY A 314 3.62 -5.29 7.45
N MET A 315 3.35 -5.17 6.14
CA MET A 315 3.52 -3.93 5.35
C MET A 315 4.96 -3.41 5.30
N THR A 316 5.93 -4.33 5.30
CA THR A 316 7.38 -4.10 5.12
C THR A 316 7.74 -3.02 4.10
N ALA A 317 7.05 -2.98 2.95
CA ALA A 317 7.26 -1.98 1.90
C ALA A 317 7.10 -0.51 2.35
N ASN A 318 6.29 -0.24 3.39
CA ASN A 318 6.13 1.10 3.95
C ASN A 318 7.40 1.55 4.69
N ILE A 319 8.07 0.63 5.38
CA ILE A 319 9.35 0.89 6.05
C ILE A 319 10.45 1.08 5.01
N GLU A 320 10.48 0.23 3.97
CA GLU A 320 11.44 0.39 2.87
C GLU A 320 11.29 1.75 2.19
N PHE A 321 10.06 2.20 1.93
CA PHE A 321 9.78 3.51 1.36
C PHE A 321 10.42 4.63 2.20
N GLU A 322 10.16 4.66 3.51
CA GLU A 322 10.69 5.70 4.37
C GLU A 322 12.22 5.61 4.54
N ALA A 323 12.74 4.40 4.74
CA ALA A 323 14.17 4.15 4.94
C ALA A 323 15.02 4.50 3.71
N LEU A 324 14.47 4.36 2.49
CA LEU A 324 15.18 4.67 1.25
C LEU A 324 15.00 6.12 0.81
N THR A 325 13.83 6.71 1.03
CA THR A 325 13.51 8.05 0.48
C THR A 325 13.68 9.17 1.49
N GLY A 326 13.63 8.87 2.79
CA GLY A 326 13.51 9.88 3.84
C GLY A 326 12.16 10.62 3.82
N PHE A 327 11.17 10.12 3.09
CA PHE A 327 9.77 10.54 3.16
C PHE A 327 9.04 9.77 4.27
N SER A 328 7.86 10.24 4.66
CA SER A 328 7.05 9.64 5.74
C SER A 328 5.66 9.23 5.25
N ASN A 329 5.20 8.06 5.69
CA ASN A 329 3.82 7.61 5.49
C ASN A 329 2.83 8.47 6.29
N ALA A 330 3.28 9.24 7.28
CA ALA A 330 2.43 10.13 8.05
C ALA A 330 1.65 11.13 7.19
N PHE A 331 2.21 11.52 6.04
CA PHE A 331 1.61 12.48 5.12
C PHE A 331 0.76 11.88 4.01
N LEU A 332 0.71 10.55 3.92
CA LEU A 332 -0.07 9.80 2.94
C LEU A 332 -1.41 9.34 3.55
N PRO A 333 -2.43 9.01 2.73
CA PRO A 333 -3.68 8.46 3.21
C PRO A 333 -3.49 7.26 4.14
N ALA A 334 -4.30 7.17 5.20
CA ALA A 334 -4.19 6.08 6.17
C ALA A 334 -4.34 4.71 5.51
N GLY A 335 -3.36 3.82 5.81
CA GLY A 335 -3.19 2.46 5.28
C GLY A 335 -2.59 2.36 3.88
N SER A 336 -2.23 3.48 3.25
CA SER A 336 -1.65 3.47 1.91
C SER A 336 -0.35 2.69 1.85
N ILE A 337 -0.06 2.11 0.70
CA ILE A 337 1.19 1.40 0.44
C ILE A 337 1.87 2.06 -0.75
N PRO A 338 2.87 2.94 -0.53
CA PRO A 338 3.41 3.79 -1.58
C PRO A 338 3.90 3.03 -2.81
N TYR A 339 4.49 1.85 -2.58
CA TYR A 339 4.97 0.96 -3.65
C TYR A 339 3.84 0.51 -4.57
N GLN A 340 2.65 0.30 -4.02
CA GLN A 340 1.48 -0.18 -4.76
C GLN A 340 0.68 0.95 -5.41
N GLN A 341 0.95 2.22 -5.09
CA GLN A 341 -0.02 3.29 -5.37
C GLN A 341 0.59 4.56 -5.94
N TYR A 342 1.78 4.94 -5.46
CA TYR A 342 2.31 6.28 -5.66
C TYR A 342 3.67 6.29 -6.36
N VAL A 343 4.54 5.31 -6.13
CA VAL A 343 5.85 5.25 -6.80
C VAL A 343 5.66 4.67 -8.20
N ARG A 344 5.52 5.56 -9.20
CA ARG A 344 5.26 5.22 -10.62
C ARG A 344 6.19 5.93 -11.60
N THR A 345 7.11 6.73 -11.06
CA THR A 345 8.08 7.52 -11.80
C THR A 345 9.34 7.64 -10.95
N PRO A 346 10.50 7.99 -11.54
CA PRO A 346 11.74 8.17 -10.81
C PRO A 346 11.58 9.06 -9.57
N THR A 347 11.79 8.50 -8.39
CA THR A 347 11.55 9.12 -7.08
C THR A 347 12.89 9.22 -6.34
N PRO A 348 13.24 10.39 -5.74
CA PRO A 348 14.50 10.53 -5.02
C PRO A 348 14.65 9.49 -3.91
N SER A 349 15.84 8.91 -3.81
CA SER A 349 16.18 7.93 -2.79
C SER A 349 17.69 7.90 -2.54
N LEU A 350 18.12 7.27 -1.45
CA LEU A 350 19.53 6.95 -1.18
C LEU A 350 20.18 6.24 -2.37
N ALA A 351 19.46 5.34 -3.05
CA ALA A 351 20.00 4.63 -4.22
C ALA A 351 20.26 5.58 -5.39
N THR A 352 19.35 6.52 -5.67
CA THR A 352 19.54 7.52 -6.73
C THR A 352 20.76 8.40 -6.43
N PHE A 353 20.87 8.91 -5.19
CA PHE A 353 21.99 9.74 -4.77
C PHE A 353 23.33 8.98 -4.81
N LEU A 354 23.44 7.83 -4.13
CA LEU A 354 24.70 7.09 -4.05
C LEU A 354 25.15 6.59 -5.44
N LYS A 355 24.22 6.19 -6.31
CA LYS A 355 24.53 5.87 -7.70
C LYS A 355 25.10 7.06 -8.47
N SER A 356 24.58 8.26 -8.26
CA SER A 356 25.14 9.49 -8.86
C SER A 356 26.57 9.77 -8.37
N GLU A 357 26.89 9.33 -7.16
CA GLU A 357 28.23 9.39 -6.55
C GLU A 357 29.12 8.19 -6.92
N GLY A 358 28.73 7.39 -7.91
CA GLY A 358 29.54 6.29 -8.46
C GLY A 358 29.45 4.97 -7.69
N TYR A 359 28.54 4.86 -6.72
CA TYR A 359 28.28 3.60 -6.03
C TYR A 359 27.58 2.59 -6.94
N ARG A 360 27.77 1.31 -6.67
CA ARG A 360 26.86 0.25 -7.12
C ARG A 360 25.71 0.16 -6.10
N ALA A 361 24.60 0.82 -6.39
CA ALA A 361 23.38 0.72 -5.61
C ALA A 361 22.60 -0.54 -6.00
N ARG A 362 22.40 -1.48 -5.08
CA ARG A 362 21.69 -2.74 -5.34
C ARG A 362 20.71 -3.06 -4.23
N ALA A 363 19.52 -3.52 -4.62
CA ALA A 363 18.57 -4.13 -3.70
C ALA A 363 18.73 -5.65 -3.70
N ILE A 364 18.54 -6.29 -2.54
CA ILE A 364 18.66 -7.75 -2.37
C ILE A 364 17.46 -8.24 -1.56
N HIS A 365 16.69 -9.20 -2.07
CA HIS A 365 15.59 -9.81 -1.33
C HIS A 365 15.35 -11.24 -1.84
N PRO A 366 15.37 -12.27 -1.00
CA PRO A 366 15.19 -13.65 -1.46
C PRO A 366 13.73 -14.04 -1.73
N GLY A 367 12.82 -13.06 -1.81
CA GLY A 367 11.46 -13.24 -2.31
C GLY A 367 11.34 -12.88 -3.79
N THR A 368 10.16 -13.15 -4.37
CA THR A 368 9.89 -12.88 -5.79
C THR A 368 9.95 -11.38 -6.12
N ASN A 369 10.38 -11.04 -7.33
CA ASN A 369 10.57 -9.63 -7.71
C ASN A 369 9.28 -8.79 -7.73
N TRP A 370 8.14 -9.44 -8.00
CA TRP A 370 6.87 -8.78 -8.23
C TRP A 370 6.13 -8.47 -6.93
N PHE A 371 6.48 -9.14 -5.83
CA PHE A 371 5.84 -8.94 -4.54
C PHE A 371 6.07 -7.50 -4.06
N TRP A 372 5.01 -6.84 -3.58
CA TRP A 372 4.97 -5.39 -3.32
C TRP A 372 5.30 -4.48 -4.52
N ASN A 373 5.33 -4.99 -5.75
CA ASN A 373 5.80 -4.26 -6.93
C ASN A 373 7.28 -3.80 -6.82
N ARG A 374 8.12 -4.52 -6.07
CA ARG A 374 9.53 -4.14 -5.84
C ARG A 374 10.33 -3.97 -7.12
N GLY A 375 10.14 -4.83 -8.12
CA GLY A 375 10.84 -4.72 -9.40
C GLY A 375 10.73 -3.33 -10.04
N ALA A 376 9.50 -2.83 -10.20
CA ALA A 376 9.28 -1.50 -10.77
C ALA A 376 9.72 -0.38 -9.81
N VAL A 377 9.42 -0.52 -8.52
CA VAL A 377 9.71 0.51 -7.52
C VAL A 377 11.21 0.71 -7.32
N TYR A 378 12.01 -0.36 -7.24
CA TYR A 378 13.45 -0.22 -7.11
C TYR A 378 14.10 0.38 -8.36
N ALA A 379 13.53 0.13 -9.55
CA ALA A 379 13.95 0.84 -10.75
C ALA A 379 13.65 2.35 -10.64
N ASP A 380 12.45 2.72 -10.18
CA ASP A 380 12.06 4.12 -9.94
C ASP A 380 12.83 4.78 -8.78
N PHE A 381 13.33 4.02 -7.81
CA PHE A 381 14.27 4.50 -6.79
C PHE A 381 15.70 4.61 -7.30
N GLY A 382 15.97 4.22 -8.54
CA GLY A 382 17.26 4.43 -9.19
C GLY A 382 18.33 3.40 -8.84
N PHE A 383 17.97 2.25 -8.26
CA PHE A 383 18.92 1.14 -8.08
C PHE A 383 19.57 0.75 -9.43
N ASN A 384 20.81 0.26 -9.39
CA ASN A 384 21.45 -0.31 -10.57
C ASN A 384 20.81 -1.64 -10.95
N ASP A 385 20.53 -2.48 -9.95
CA ASP A 385 19.88 -3.76 -10.12
C ASP A 385 19.22 -4.24 -8.82
N PHE A 386 18.29 -5.19 -8.97
CA PHE A 386 17.59 -5.86 -7.88
C PHE A 386 17.82 -7.36 -7.99
N ARG A 387 18.40 -7.95 -6.95
CA ARG A 387 18.58 -9.39 -6.78
C ARG A 387 17.40 -9.98 -6.02
N SER A 388 16.45 -10.54 -6.76
CA SER A 388 15.30 -11.28 -6.25
C SER A 388 15.53 -12.80 -6.23
N GLU A 389 14.58 -13.60 -5.73
CA GLU A 389 14.62 -15.07 -5.80
C GLU A 389 14.97 -15.58 -7.22
N GLU A 390 14.45 -14.94 -8.26
CA GLU A 390 14.66 -15.37 -9.64
C GLU A 390 16.09 -15.11 -10.18
N THR A 391 16.89 -14.29 -9.49
CA THR A 391 18.22 -13.84 -9.96
C THR A 391 19.35 -14.05 -8.96
N LEU A 392 19.03 -14.35 -7.71
CA LEU A 392 19.97 -14.79 -6.70
C LEU A 392 20.45 -16.22 -7.00
N PRO A 393 21.66 -16.60 -6.57
CA PRO A 393 22.01 -18.01 -6.51
C PRO A 393 21.06 -18.73 -5.54
N PRO A 394 20.87 -20.06 -5.69
CA PRO A 394 20.07 -20.84 -4.76
C PRO A 394 20.58 -20.67 -3.32
N LEU A 395 19.79 -20.02 -2.47
CA LEU A 395 20.13 -19.83 -1.06
C LEU A 395 19.66 -21.04 -0.24
N GLU A 396 20.44 -21.43 0.77
CA GLU A 396 20.01 -22.48 1.69
C GLU A 396 18.78 -22.02 2.47
N LYS A 397 17.91 -22.98 2.80
CA LYS A 397 16.68 -22.71 3.55
C LYS A 397 16.87 -22.97 5.03
N ARG A 398 16.20 -22.16 5.85
CA ARG A 398 16.04 -22.39 7.28
C ARG A 398 14.54 -22.42 7.57
N GLY A 399 14.05 -23.61 7.90
CA GLY A 399 12.60 -23.86 7.85
C GLY A 399 12.08 -23.75 6.41
N PRO A 400 10.93 -23.10 6.16
CA PRO A 400 10.35 -23.02 4.81
C PRO A 400 10.98 -21.96 3.90
N LEU A 401 11.77 -21.01 4.44
CA LEU A 401 12.22 -19.81 3.74
C LEU A 401 13.74 -19.76 3.60
N ALA A 402 14.23 -18.92 2.70
CA ALA A 402 15.67 -18.65 2.53
C ALA A 402 16.29 -18.20 3.85
N SER A 403 17.48 -18.72 4.15
CA SER A 403 18.16 -18.46 5.41
C SER A 403 18.87 -17.10 5.43
N ASP A 404 18.87 -16.45 6.60
CA ASP A 404 19.57 -15.19 6.81
C ASP A 404 21.09 -15.39 6.73
N ALA A 405 21.59 -16.60 7.07
CA ALA A 405 22.98 -16.98 6.92
C ALA A 405 23.42 -16.98 5.45
N SER A 406 22.69 -17.65 4.57
CA SER A 406 22.99 -17.65 3.12
C SER A 406 22.84 -16.27 2.49
N MET A 407 21.84 -15.48 2.91
CA MET A 407 21.71 -14.10 2.43
C MET A 407 22.90 -13.23 2.87
N THR A 408 23.35 -13.37 4.11
CA THR A 408 24.53 -12.66 4.64
C THR A 408 25.79 -13.03 3.86
N ASP A 409 25.96 -14.31 3.52
CA ASP A 409 27.07 -14.78 2.70
C ASP A 409 27.06 -14.20 1.29
N GLU A 410 25.89 -14.11 0.68
CA GLU A 410 25.74 -13.48 -0.64
C GLU A 410 26.04 -11.97 -0.60
N ILE A 411 25.60 -11.26 0.45
CA ILE A 411 25.93 -9.84 0.66
C ILE A 411 27.45 -9.64 0.73
N ILE A 412 28.14 -10.49 1.51
CA ILE A 412 29.59 -10.45 1.66
C ILE A 412 30.28 -10.75 0.32
N ALA A 413 29.87 -11.81 -0.37
CA ALA A 413 30.45 -12.21 -1.65
C ALA A 413 30.29 -11.13 -2.73
N GLU A 414 29.11 -10.52 -2.84
CA GLU A 414 28.85 -9.44 -3.81
C GLU A 414 29.60 -8.14 -3.44
N ALA A 415 29.85 -7.88 -2.15
CA ALA A 415 30.66 -6.74 -1.71
C ALA A 415 32.15 -6.95 -2.00
N ASP A 416 32.69 -8.14 -1.75
CA ASP A 416 34.10 -8.48 -2.02
C ASP A 416 34.38 -8.55 -3.53
N ALA A 417 33.40 -8.94 -4.35
CA ALA A 417 33.52 -8.94 -5.81
C ALA A 417 33.42 -7.53 -6.44
N SER A 418 33.05 -6.49 -5.68
CA SER A 418 32.83 -5.16 -6.22
C SER A 418 34.05 -4.25 -6.10
N GLU A 419 34.63 -3.86 -7.25
CA GLU A 419 35.68 -2.85 -7.30
C GLU A 419 35.17 -1.45 -6.89
N ARG A 420 33.90 -1.14 -7.20
CA ARG A 420 33.23 0.12 -6.85
C ARG A 420 32.70 0.09 -5.41
N PRO A 421 32.58 1.24 -4.73
CA PRO A 421 31.89 1.28 -3.45
C PRO A 421 30.43 0.82 -3.62
N VAL A 422 29.91 0.08 -2.65
CA VAL A 422 28.57 -0.50 -2.74
C VAL A 422 27.57 0.22 -1.84
N PHE A 423 26.34 0.35 -2.34
CA PHE A 423 25.17 0.62 -1.49
C PHE A 423 24.22 -0.57 -1.62
N PHE A 424 24.21 -1.44 -0.63
CA PHE A 424 23.32 -2.59 -0.61
C PHE A 424 22.16 -2.34 0.34
N PHE A 425 20.94 -2.51 -0.16
CA PHE A 425 19.73 -2.54 0.66
C PHE A 425 19.13 -3.95 0.60
N ALA A 426 19.39 -4.73 1.64
CA ALA A 426 18.99 -6.11 1.76
C ALA A 426 17.78 -6.26 2.69
N VAL A 427 16.76 -6.97 2.24
CA VAL A 427 15.55 -7.28 3.01
C VAL A 427 15.48 -8.78 3.22
N SER A 428 15.59 -9.21 4.48
CA SER A 428 15.59 -10.64 4.81
C SER A 428 14.19 -11.26 4.69
N LEU A 429 14.09 -12.59 4.80
CA LEU A 429 12.82 -13.31 4.68
C LEU A 429 12.68 -14.45 5.69
N GLN A 430 13.79 -14.95 6.26
CA GLN A 430 13.81 -16.18 7.04
C GLN A 430 12.78 -16.18 8.18
N ASN A 431 12.65 -15.05 8.86
CA ASN A 431 11.81 -14.90 10.04
C ASN A 431 10.39 -14.41 9.72
N HIS A 432 9.95 -14.43 8.46
CA HIS A 432 8.57 -14.09 8.10
C HIS A 432 7.59 -15.14 8.68
N GLY A 433 6.46 -14.69 9.21
CA GLY A 433 5.41 -15.56 9.78
C GLY A 433 4.71 -16.46 8.74
N PRO A 434 3.87 -17.42 9.16
CA PRO A 434 3.49 -17.72 10.54
C PRO A 434 4.57 -18.47 11.36
N TYR A 435 4.57 -18.28 12.68
CA TYR A 435 5.52 -18.89 13.62
C TYR A 435 4.98 -20.21 14.19
N GLU A 436 4.71 -21.18 13.32
CA GLU A 436 4.14 -22.45 13.76
C GLU A 436 5.07 -23.20 14.72
N PRO A 437 4.54 -23.90 15.75
CA PRO A 437 5.31 -24.82 16.57
C PRO A 437 6.16 -25.77 15.73
N TYR A 438 7.39 -26.03 16.18
CA TYR A 438 8.33 -26.94 15.53
C TYR A 438 8.73 -26.53 14.09
N ARG A 439 8.67 -25.23 13.75
CA ARG A 439 9.17 -24.69 12.47
C ARG A 439 10.61 -25.10 12.16
N TYR A 440 11.42 -25.28 13.20
CA TYR A 440 12.80 -25.71 13.11
C TYR A 440 13.00 -27.03 13.86
N TYR A 441 13.58 -28.03 13.18
CA TYR A 441 13.76 -29.38 13.72
C TYR A 441 14.80 -29.49 14.84
N ASN A 442 15.70 -28.52 14.95
CA ASN A 442 16.86 -28.52 15.85
C ASN A 442 16.98 -27.19 16.62
N PRO A 443 15.99 -26.82 17.46
CA PRO A 443 16.09 -25.59 18.23
C PRO A 443 17.27 -25.67 19.22
N THR A 444 17.96 -24.55 19.35
CA THR A 444 19.11 -24.33 20.24
C THR A 444 18.73 -23.57 21.52
N HIS A 445 17.56 -22.92 21.52
CA HIS A 445 17.00 -22.14 22.62
C HIS A 445 15.94 -22.93 23.40
N LYS A 446 15.67 -22.46 24.61
CA LYS A 446 14.57 -22.92 25.46
C LYS A 446 13.75 -21.71 25.89
N VAL A 447 12.43 -21.84 25.85
CA VAL A 447 11.49 -20.81 26.31
C VAL A 447 10.80 -21.30 27.58
N ALA A 448 10.94 -20.52 28.66
CA ALA A 448 10.19 -20.70 29.90
C ALA A 448 9.24 -19.52 30.08
N ALA A 449 7.93 -19.79 30.09
CA ALA A 449 6.88 -18.79 30.26
C ALA A 449 5.59 -19.46 30.77
N PRO A 450 4.77 -18.77 31.59
CA PRO A 450 3.49 -19.28 32.09
C PRO A 450 2.36 -19.15 31.05
N ILE A 451 2.62 -19.61 29.82
CA ILE A 451 1.69 -19.56 28.68
C ILE A 451 1.42 -20.97 28.14
N SER A 452 0.45 -21.09 27.24
CA SER A 452 0.05 -22.33 26.59
C SER A 452 1.21 -22.98 25.84
N THR A 453 1.17 -24.30 25.70
CA THR A 453 2.21 -25.05 24.98
C THR A 453 2.35 -24.55 23.54
N TRP A 454 1.24 -24.30 22.84
CA TRP A 454 1.30 -23.79 21.47
C TRP A 454 2.01 -22.42 21.41
N ALA A 455 1.63 -21.47 22.27
CA ALA A 455 2.22 -20.14 22.29
C ALA A 455 3.73 -20.20 22.62
N ARG A 456 4.12 -21.05 23.57
CA ARG A 456 5.53 -21.26 23.93
C ARG A 456 6.36 -21.85 22.79
N GLU A 457 5.85 -22.84 22.06
CA GLU A 457 6.55 -23.43 20.92
C GLU A 457 6.59 -22.50 19.69
N SER A 458 5.56 -21.66 19.53
CA SER A 458 5.53 -20.58 18.54
C SER A 458 6.59 -19.52 18.85
N LEU A 459 6.67 -19.09 20.12
CA LEU A 459 7.69 -18.16 20.59
C LEU A 459 9.11 -18.74 20.47
N LEU A 460 9.29 -20.04 20.72
CA LEU A 460 10.57 -20.71 20.47
C LEU A 460 10.96 -20.65 19.00
N SER A 461 10.02 -20.91 18.09
CA SER A 461 10.25 -20.81 16.65
C SER A 461 10.64 -19.39 16.23
N TYR A 462 10.01 -18.36 16.79
CA TYR A 462 10.41 -16.97 16.56
C TYR A 462 11.80 -16.64 17.13
N ALA A 463 12.10 -17.10 18.35
CA ALA A 463 13.39 -16.84 19.01
C ALA A 463 14.57 -17.46 18.25
N GLU A 464 14.40 -18.66 17.69
CA GLU A 464 15.40 -19.29 16.82
C GLU A 464 15.70 -18.46 15.57
N GLY A 465 14.65 -17.95 14.89
CA GLY A 465 14.82 -17.11 13.71
C GLY A 465 15.51 -15.79 14.04
N SER A 466 15.16 -15.19 15.19
CA SER A 466 15.85 -13.99 15.70
C SER A 466 17.33 -14.26 15.99
N ALA A 467 17.65 -15.43 16.53
CA ALA A 467 19.04 -15.81 16.81
C ALA A 467 19.86 -16.09 15.55
N ASP A 468 19.24 -16.61 14.48
CA ASP A 468 19.88 -16.73 13.17
C ASP A 468 20.22 -15.34 12.58
N ALA A 469 19.30 -14.38 12.68
CA ALA A 469 19.52 -13.00 12.22
C ALA A 469 20.62 -12.28 13.03
N ASP A 470 20.66 -12.47 14.35
CA ASP A 470 21.70 -11.94 15.24
C ASP A 470 23.10 -12.47 14.86
N ARG A 471 23.22 -13.77 14.57
CA ARG A 471 24.45 -14.38 14.04
C ARG A 471 24.82 -13.83 12.65
N GLY A 472 23.83 -13.54 11.81
CA GLY A 472 24.03 -12.88 10.52
C GLY A 472 24.69 -11.51 10.68
N LEU A 473 24.19 -10.69 11.61
CA LEU A 473 24.80 -9.39 11.92
C LEU A 473 26.24 -9.56 12.43
N GLU A 474 26.47 -10.47 13.38
CA GLU A 474 27.82 -10.74 13.91
C GLU A 474 28.79 -11.09 12.77
N ARG A 475 28.39 -12.00 11.88
CA ARG A 475 29.20 -12.42 10.73
C ARG A 475 29.52 -11.24 9.80
N LEU A 476 28.54 -10.40 9.49
CA LEU A 476 28.73 -9.22 8.64
C LEU A 476 29.71 -8.22 9.28
N ILE A 477 29.63 -8.02 10.59
CA ILE A 477 30.54 -7.14 11.33
C ILE A 477 31.97 -7.72 11.39
N GLU A 478 32.10 -9.02 11.66
CA GLU A 478 33.41 -9.69 11.70
C GLU A 478 34.11 -9.71 10.33
N TRP A 479 33.33 -9.78 9.24
CA TRP A 479 33.85 -9.54 7.90
C TRP A 479 34.30 -8.08 7.74
N ALA A 480 33.44 -7.11 8.05
CA ALA A 480 33.73 -5.69 7.83
C ALA A 480 34.92 -5.17 8.67
N LYS A 481 35.15 -5.70 9.88
CA LYS A 481 36.33 -5.40 10.71
C LYS A 481 37.65 -5.75 10.04
N LYS A 482 37.67 -6.74 9.14
CA LYS A 482 38.88 -7.21 8.46
C LYS A 482 39.17 -6.45 7.17
N ARG A 483 38.29 -5.53 6.76
CA ARG A 483 38.40 -4.81 5.49
C ARG A 483 39.21 -3.53 5.65
N GLU A 484 40.04 -3.25 4.64
CA GLU A 484 40.72 -1.97 4.53
C GLU A 484 39.74 -0.85 4.16
N ARG A 485 38.83 -1.08 3.20
CA ARG A 485 37.83 -0.09 2.79
C ARG A 485 36.87 0.24 3.96
N PRO A 486 36.55 1.53 4.21
CA PRO A 486 35.57 1.94 5.19
C PRO A 486 34.23 1.26 4.90
N THR A 487 33.56 0.78 5.94
CA THR A 487 32.28 0.07 5.79
C THR A 487 31.33 0.54 6.87
N VAL A 488 30.12 0.95 6.47
CA VAL A 488 29.00 1.29 7.34
C VAL A 488 27.92 0.23 7.18
N ILE A 489 27.48 -0.35 8.30
CA ILE A 489 26.41 -1.34 8.37
C ILE A 489 25.25 -0.73 9.16
N ALA A 490 24.05 -0.76 8.58
CA ALA A 490 22.80 -0.50 9.30
C ALA A 490 21.98 -1.79 9.36
N PHE A 491 21.59 -2.23 10.56
CA PHE A 491 20.76 -3.42 10.77
C PHE A 491 19.57 -3.05 11.64
N PHE A 492 18.36 -3.36 11.19
CA PHE A 492 17.14 -3.06 11.94
C PHE A 492 15.98 -3.99 11.60
N GLY A 493 15.05 -4.14 12.52
CA GLY A 493 13.77 -4.79 12.24
C GLY A 493 12.75 -3.86 11.61
N ASP A 494 11.98 -4.34 10.65
CA ASP A 494 10.93 -3.54 10.00
C ASP A 494 9.71 -3.33 10.91
N HIS A 495 9.18 -4.37 11.55
CA HIS A 495 8.04 -4.28 12.47
C HIS A 495 8.05 -5.39 13.52
N LEU A 496 7.13 -5.31 14.49
CA LEU A 496 6.91 -6.41 15.43
C LEU A 496 6.32 -7.63 14.73
N PRO A 497 6.70 -8.85 15.14
CA PRO A 497 6.17 -10.10 14.57
C PRO A 497 4.69 -10.33 14.95
N PRO A 498 3.84 -10.89 14.08
CA PRO A 498 2.47 -11.25 14.45
C PRO A 498 2.43 -12.54 15.32
N LEU A 499 2.83 -12.46 16.59
CA LEU A 499 2.90 -13.62 17.51
C LEU A 499 1.55 -14.04 18.13
N GLY A 500 0.47 -13.30 17.84
CA GLY A 500 -0.90 -13.69 18.18
C GLY A 500 -1.10 -14.04 19.66
N PRO A 501 -1.49 -15.28 20.01
CA PRO A 501 -1.72 -15.70 21.39
C PRO A 501 -0.57 -15.43 22.35
N VAL A 502 0.69 -15.43 21.88
CA VAL A 502 1.85 -15.13 22.73
C VAL A 502 1.70 -13.75 23.39
N TYR A 503 1.25 -12.74 22.63
CA TYR A 503 1.10 -11.40 23.18
C TYR A 503 -0.01 -11.31 24.23
N VAL A 504 -1.14 -11.98 23.99
CA VAL A 504 -2.29 -11.97 24.90
C VAL A 504 -1.97 -12.76 26.17
N GLU A 505 -1.36 -13.93 26.03
CA GLU A 505 -1.09 -14.82 27.17
C GLU A 505 0.06 -14.32 28.07
N THR A 506 1.01 -13.56 27.52
CA THR A 506 2.04 -12.85 28.31
C THR A 506 1.54 -11.54 28.90
N GLY A 507 0.37 -11.05 28.48
CA GLY A 507 -0.16 -9.75 28.88
C GLY A 507 0.55 -8.56 28.23
N TYR A 508 1.38 -8.77 27.21
CA TYR A 508 2.06 -7.71 26.47
C TYR A 508 1.08 -6.88 25.64
N LEU A 509 0.14 -7.54 24.94
CA LEU A 509 -0.97 -6.86 24.27
C LEU A 509 -2.30 -7.38 24.80
N LYS A 510 -3.31 -6.51 24.76
CA LYS A 510 -4.70 -6.90 25.08
C LYS A 510 -5.29 -7.86 24.03
N ASP A 511 -4.95 -7.63 22.76
CA ASP A 511 -5.45 -8.36 21.60
C ASP A 511 -4.27 -8.93 20.79
N ASN A 512 -4.54 -9.79 19.81
CA ASN A 512 -3.50 -10.46 19.00
C ASN A 512 -2.65 -9.50 18.14
N VAL A 513 -3.10 -8.24 17.98
CA VAL A 513 -2.43 -7.21 17.18
C VAL A 513 -2.44 -5.89 17.94
N ALA A 514 -1.40 -5.07 17.74
CA ALA A 514 -1.39 -3.71 18.30
C ALA A 514 -2.54 -2.87 17.71
N PRO A 515 -3.17 -2.01 18.51
CA PRO A 515 -4.16 -1.07 18.00
C PRO A 515 -3.48 -0.07 17.06
N ARG A 516 -4.15 0.28 15.95
CA ARG A 516 -3.64 1.33 15.03
C ARG A 516 -3.38 2.67 15.68
N LYS A 517 -4.10 2.94 16.76
CA LYS A 517 -3.94 4.13 17.57
C LYS A 517 -3.77 3.66 19.00
N GLU A 518 -2.56 3.83 19.49
CA GLU A 518 -2.22 3.50 20.86
C GLU A 518 -2.86 4.49 21.84
N PRO A 519 -3.24 4.02 23.05
CA PRO A 519 -3.92 4.84 24.03
C PRO A 519 -2.99 5.91 24.62
N THR A 520 -1.68 5.64 24.65
CA THR A 520 -0.66 6.56 25.15
C THR A 520 0.60 6.53 24.29
N PRO A 521 1.41 7.61 24.30
CA PRO A 521 2.72 7.61 23.65
C PRO A 521 3.68 6.52 24.14
N GLU A 522 3.60 6.16 25.42
CA GLU A 522 4.44 5.09 25.99
C GLU A 522 4.08 3.74 25.38
N ALA A 523 2.79 3.43 25.24
CA ALA A 523 2.33 2.22 24.56
C ALA A 523 2.76 2.21 23.08
N ALA A 524 2.73 3.37 22.41
CA ALA A 524 3.26 3.49 21.05
C ALA A 524 4.76 3.17 20.98
N LEU A 525 5.56 3.69 21.92
CA LEU A 525 6.99 3.36 21.96
C LEU A 525 7.23 1.90 22.30
N GLU A 526 6.42 1.30 23.16
CA GLU A 526 6.54 -0.10 23.52
C GLU A 526 6.22 -1.03 22.34
N HIS A 527 5.06 -0.84 21.69
CA HIS A 527 4.53 -1.76 20.69
C HIS A 527 5.00 -1.52 19.25
N HIS A 528 5.79 -0.47 19.01
CA HIS A 528 6.28 -0.12 17.67
C HIS A 528 7.81 -0.04 17.56
N GLN A 529 8.55 -0.37 18.62
CA GLN A 529 10.02 -0.30 18.59
C GLN A 529 10.69 -1.65 18.28
N THR A 530 11.45 -1.68 17.19
CA THR A 530 12.39 -2.77 16.86
C THR A 530 13.85 -2.31 17.09
N PRO A 531 14.80 -3.23 17.32
CA PRO A 531 16.21 -2.85 17.48
C PRO A 531 16.80 -2.17 16.23
N LEU A 532 17.69 -1.20 16.43
CA LEU A 532 18.50 -0.54 15.39
C LEU A 532 19.98 -0.55 15.78
N VAL A 533 20.82 -1.00 14.86
CA VAL A 533 22.28 -0.94 14.91
C VAL A 533 22.76 -0.13 13.72
N ILE A 534 23.59 0.89 13.96
CA ILE A 534 24.39 1.54 12.93
C ILE A 534 25.84 1.46 13.37
N TRP A 535 26.69 0.84 12.56
CA TRP A 535 28.05 0.48 12.91
C TRP A 535 29.01 0.83 11.78
N SER A 536 30.22 1.28 12.13
CA SER A 536 31.30 1.53 11.18
C SER A 536 32.56 0.79 11.58
N ASN A 537 33.31 0.25 10.62
CA ASN A 537 34.62 -0.36 10.89
C ASN A 537 35.69 0.66 11.29
N ARG A 538 35.40 1.97 11.20
CA ARG A 538 36.29 3.05 11.64
C ARG A 538 35.98 3.53 13.06
N THR A 539 34.70 3.67 13.40
CA THR A 539 34.26 4.31 14.65
C THR A 539 33.49 3.38 15.59
N GLY A 540 33.19 2.15 15.17
CA GLY A 540 32.37 1.21 15.93
C GLY A 540 30.86 1.55 15.86
N PRO A 541 30.06 1.04 16.82
CA PRO A 541 28.63 1.30 16.85
C PRO A 541 28.33 2.75 17.25
N ALA A 542 27.45 3.40 16.50
CA ALA A 542 26.88 4.68 16.90
C ALA A 542 26.06 4.51 18.20
N GLN A 543 25.97 5.56 19.01
CA GLN A 543 25.40 5.50 20.36
C GLN A 543 24.22 6.46 20.53
N ASP A 544 23.37 6.16 21.51
CA ASP A 544 22.35 7.06 22.08
C ASP A 544 21.35 7.70 21.09
N MET A 545 20.98 6.98 20.02
CA MET A 545 20.03 7.51 19.03
C MET A 545 18.60 7.60 19.56
N GLY A 546 18.25 6.76 20.54
CA GLY A 546 16.88 6.63 21.04
C GLY A 546 15.96 6.01 19.99
N ALA A 547 14.69 6.40 19.99
CA ALA A 547 13.75 6.05 18.92
C ALA A 547 14.06 6.84 17.64
N VAL A 548 13.99 6.18 16.49
CA VAL A 548 14.27 6.75 15.17
C VAL A 548 13.17 6.31 14.22
N SER A 549 12.43 7.26 13.63
CA SER A 549 11.54 6.93 12.51
C SER A 549 12.35 6.45 11.29
N PRO A 550 11.84 5.50 10.50
CA PRO A 550 12.48 5.05 9.27
C PRO A 550 12.85 6.20 8.33
N ALA A 551 12.03 7.25 8.26
CA ALA A 551 12.31 8.46 7.47
C ALA A 551 13.61 9.18 7.87
N PHE A 552 14.10 9.02 9.10
CA PHE A 552 15.37 9.58 9.57
C PHE A 552 16.56 8.61 9.46
N LEU A 553 16.34 7.37 9.01
CA LEU A 553 17.44 6.42 8.81
C LEU A 553 18.49 6.92 7.80
N PRO A 554 18.12 7.53 6.65
CA PRO A 554 19.08 8.15 5.73
C PRO A 554 20.05 9.14 6.40
N TYR A 555 19.53 9.99 7.30
CA TYR A 555 20.36 10.96 8.04
C TYR A 555 21.45 10.25 8.84
N HIS A 556 21.08 9.23 9.62
CA HIS A 556 22.03 8.53 10.48
C HIS A 556 23.05 7.68 9.70
N ILE A 557 22.63 7.05 8.60
CA ILE A 557 23.53 6.29 7.72
C ILE A 557 24.57 7.22 7.09
N LEU A 558 24.13 8.29 6.43
CA LEU A 558 25.03 9.19 5.71
C LEU A 558 25.97 9.94 6.66
N THR A 559 25.47 10.38 7.81
CA THR A 559 26.32 11.02 8.84
C THR A 559 27.40 10.07 9.34
N THR A 560 27.07 8.79 9.58
CA THR A 560 28.06 7.76 9.99
C THR A 560 29.07 7.47 8.87
N ALA A 561 28.64 7.57 7.61
CA ALA A 561 29.49 7.43 6.43
C ALA A 561 30.36 8.67 6.14
N GLY A 562 30.20 9.77 6.87
CA GLY A 562 30.88 11.04 6.58
C GLY A 562 30.40 11.70 5.29
N ILE A 563 29.17 11.40 4.86
CA ILE A 563 28.55 11.91 3.64
C ILE A 563 27.57 13.03 4.00
N THR A 564 27.58 14.11 3.23
CA THR A 564 26.60 15.19 3.34
C THR A 564 25.70 15.25 2.12
N HIS A 565 24.46 15.72 2.32
CA HIS A 565 23.45 15.88 1.29
C HIS A 565 22.43 16.97 1.69
N PRO A 566 21.98 17.85 0.77
CA PRO A 566 21.05 18.93 1.09
C PRO A 566 19.78 18.44 1.81
N TYR A 567 19.08 17.46 1.25
CA TYR A 567 17.91 16.87 1.92
C TYR A 567 18.27 15.97 3.13
N TYR A 568 19.01 14.88 2.92
CA TYR A 568 19.19 13.84 3.95
C TYR A 568 19.99 14.28 5.18
N THR A 569 21.04 15.09 5.04
CA THR A 569 21.82 15.57 6.20
C THR A 569 21.57 17.03 6.53
N GLY A 570 21.10 17.84 5.58
CA GLY A 570 20.68 19.21 5.83
C GLY A 570 19.26 19.29 6.39
N PHE A 571 18.25 19.13 5.53
CA PHE A 571 16.84 19.29 5.92
C PHE A 571 16.40 18.27 6.99
N LEU A 572 16.60 16.97 6.75
CA LEU A 572 16.24 15.93 7.72
C LEU A 572 17.11 15.99 8.98
N GLY A 573 18.36 16.45 8.88
CA GLY A 573 19.21 16.68 10.04
C GLY A 573 18.64 17.76 10.96
N ALA A 574 18.28 18.91 10.40
CA ALA A 574 17.62 19.99 11.15
C ALA A 574 16.27 19.57 11.75
N LEU A 575 15.49 18.76 11.02
CA LEU A 575 14.23 18.22 11.54
C LEU A 575 14.48 17.20 12.67
N ARG A 576 15.54 16.38 12.55
CA ARG A 576 15.93 15.37 13.54
C ARG A 576 16.36 15.97 14.88
N GLU A 577 16.89 17.19 14.89
CA GLU A 577 17.18 17.96 16.10
C GLU A 577 15.90 18.33 16.87
N ARG A 578 14.76 18.45 16.18
CA ARG A 578 13.46 18.75 16.77
C ARG A 578 12.66 17.50 17.12
N TYR A 579 12.73 16.48 16.26
CA TYR A 579 11.92 15.26 16.37
C TYR A 579 12.75 14.00 16.18
N ARG A 580 12.59 13.05 17.10
CA ARG A 580 13.06 11.66 17.00
C ARG A 580 12.12 10.79 16.17
N VAL A 581 10.82 11.00 16.35
CA VAL A 581 9.76 10.25 15.70
C VAL A 581 8.79 11.21 15.02
N VAL A 582 8.52 10.95 13.75
CA VAL A 582 7.44 11.55 12.96
C VAL A 582 6.61 10.39 12.41
N ASP A 583 5.58 10.00 13.17
CA ASP A 583 4.57 9.03 12.79
C ASP A 583 3.20 9.73 12.63
N ARG A 584 2.26 9.15 11.89
CA ARG A 584 0.91 9.71 11.69
C ARG A 584 0.21 10.11 12.99
N ASN A 585 0.39 9.33 14.05
CA ASN A 585 -0.33 9.51 15.31
C ASN A 585 0.56 10.08 16.42
N LEU A 586 1.88 10.18 16.21
CA LEU A 586 2.83 10.58 17.24
C LEU A 586 3.98 11.41 16.67
N LEU A 587 4.21 12.61 17.24
CA LEU A 587 5.51 13.25 17.21
C LEU A 587 6.21 13.01 18.54
N LEU A 588 7.51 12.69 18.50
CA LEU A 588 8.34 12.57 19.69
C LEU A 588 9.57 13.45 19.57
N THR A 589 9.81 14.32 20.54
CA THR A 589 11.02 15.15 20.59
C THR A 589 12.22 14.39 21.18
N PRO A 590 13.46 14.87 21.01
CA PRO A 590 14.62 14.28 21.69
C PRO A 590 14.55 14.28 23.22
N SER A 591 13.83 15.21 23.84
CA SER A 591 13.61 15.25 25.29
C SER A 591 12.58 14.23 25.79
N GLY A 592 11.91 13.51 24.88
CA GLY A 592 10.86 12.54 25.20
C GLY A 592 9.46 13.15 25.30
N GLU A 593 9.28 14.41 24.91
CA GLU A 593 7.95 15.03 24.84
C GLU A 593 7.18 14.49 23.64
N ALA A 594 5.97 13.99 23.89
CA ALA A 594 5.13 13.34 22.91
C ALA A 594 3.92 14.21 22.55
N THR A 595 3.67 14.40 21.26
CA THR A 595 2.47 15.05 20.73
C THR A 595 1.63 14.04 19.96
N ALA A 596 0.57 13.54 20.59
CA ALA A 596 -0.37 12.64 19.95
C ALA A 596 -1.33 13.38 18.99
N ASP A 597 -1.81 12.66 17.97
CA ASP A 597 -2.81 13.14 16.99
C ASP A 597 -2.49 14.49 16.33
N TRP A 598 -1.20 14.85 16.23
CA TRP A 598 -0.75 16.12 15.67
C TRP A 598 -1.33 16.40 14.27
N ALA A 599 -1.52 15.36 13.44
CA ALA A 599 -2.06 15.48 12.09
C ALA A 599 -3.52 15.98 12.06
N ARG A 600 -4.23 15.95 13.20
CA ARG A 600 -5.61 16.45 13.36
C ARG A 600 -5.66 17.81 14.04
N GLN A 601 -4.53 18.31 14.53
CA GLN A 601 -4.46 19.62 15.19
C GLN A 601 -4.57 20.74 14.15
N LYS A 602 -5.07 21.90 14.58
CA LYS A 602 -5.22 23.08 13.70
C LYS A 602 -3.87 23.70 13.36
N ASP A 603 -3.01 23.78 14.36
CA ASP A 603 -1.67 24.35 14.27
C ASP A 603 -0.67 23.19 14.25
N ILE A 604 0.16 23.15 13.22
CA ILE A 604 1.22 22.14 13.04
C ILE A 604 2.54 22.89 13.05
N ASP A 605 3.59 22.31 13.65
CA ASP A 605 4.93 22.89 13.61
C ASP A 605 5.32 23.18 12.15
N PRO A 606 5.74 24.41 11.81
CA PRO A 606 6.17 24.76 10.46
C PRO A 606 7.17 23.77 9.86
N ALA A 607 8.09 23.22 10.64
CA ALA A 607 9.08 22.25 10.15
C ALA A 607 8.44 20.93 9.68
N ILE A 608 7.37 20.47 10.36
CA ILE A 608 6.60 19.30 9.93
C ILE A 608 5.78 19.62 8.67
N ASN A 609 5.25 20.85 8.58
CA ASN A 609 4.55 21.28 7.38
C ASN A 609 5.50 21.40 6.18
N ASP A 610 6.71 21.92 6.36
CA ASP A 610 7.73 21.99 5.30
C ASP A 610 8.12 20.59 4.83
N PHE A 611 8.28 19.63 5.75
CA PHE A 611 8.53 18.23 5.41
C PHE A 611 7.40 17.66 4.55
N ARG A 612 6.14 17.91 4.95
CA ARG A 612 4.95 17.52 4.18
C ARG A 612 4.92 18.17 2.79
N LEU A 613 5.27 19.44 2.67
CA LEU A 613 5.28 20.19 1.41
C LEU A 613 6.36 19.67 0.46
N LEU A 614 7.57 19.44 0.96
CA LEU A 614 8.68 18.87 0.17
C LEU A 614 8.31 17.49 -0.36
N GLN A 615 7.81 16.59 0.50
CA GLN A 615 7.39 15.27 0.07
C GLN A 615 6.27 15.34 -0.98
N TYR A 616 5.25 16.17 -0.76
CA TYR A 616 4.16 16.34 -1.73
C TYR A 616 4.69 16.86 -3.07
N ASP A 617 5.59 17.85 -3.06
CA ASP A 617 6.17 18.42 -4.28
C ASP A 617 6.94 17.38 -5.11
N MET A 618 7.67 16.50 -4.43
CA MET A 618 8.49 15.47 -5.07
C MET A 618 7.69 14.27 -5.56
N MET A 619 6.62 13.87 -4.85
CA MET A 619 5.79 12.71 -5.23
C MET A 619 4.64 13.06 -6.18
N PHE A 620 3.98 14.20 -5.98
CA PHE A 620 2.72 14.53 -6.67
C PHE A 620 2.72 15.93 -7.32
N GLY A 621 3.68 16.78 -6.94
CA GLY A 621 3.76 18.17 -7.36
C GLY A 621 4.56 18.41 -8.64
N LYS A 622 5.18 19.59 -8.73
CA LYS A 622 5.96 20.02 -9.90
C LYS A 622 7.45 19.70 -9.77
N ARG A 623 7.88 19.11 -8.65
CA ARG A 623 9.30 18.87 -8.32
C ARG A 623 10.12 20.15 -8.36
N LYS A 624 9.53 21.25 -7.90
CA LYS A 624 10.19 22.55 -7.80
C LYS A 624 11.33 22.54 -6.77
N ALA A 625 11.22 21.77 -5.70
CA ALA A 625 12.24 21.61 -4.67
C ALA A 625 13.47 20.82 -5.15
N ALA A 626 13.35 20.08 -6.26
CA ALA A 626 14.38 19.14 -6.70
C ALA A 626 15.78 19.75 -6.88
N PRO A 627 15.99 20.93 -7.49
CA PRO A 627 17.33 21.50 -7.64
C PRO A 627 18.03 21.83 -6.31
N ASP A 628 17.26 22.22 -5.29
CA ASP A 628 17.79 22.68 -4.01
C ASP A 628 17.99 21.51 -3.03
N PHE A 629 17.11 20.51 -3.08
CA PHE A 629 17.09 19.41 -2.10
C PHE A 629 17.57 18.07 -2.65
N PHE A 630 17.39 17.81 -3.96
CA PHE A 630 17.71 16.55 -4.65
C PHE A 630 18.40 16.80 -6.01
N PRO A 631 19.54 17.52 -6.03
CA PRO A 631 20.18 18.01 -7.25
C PRO A 631 20.53 16.90 -8.26
N GLU A 632 20.80 15.68 -7.79
CA GLU A 632 21.08 14.49 -8.59
C GLU A 632 19.91 14.11 -9.51
N THR A 633 18.69 14.51 -9.17
CA THR A 633 17.48 14.17 -9.95
C THR A 633 17.22 15.11 -11.13
N ILE A 634 17.95 16.23 -11.22
CA ILE A 634 17.79 17.23 -12.28
C ILE A 634 18.66 16.94 -13.50
N ASN A 635 19.86 16.38 -13.28
CA ASN A 635 20.88 16.24 -14.33
C ASN A 635 20.81 14.89 -15.09
N GLY A 636 19.84 14.03 -14.75
CA GLY A 636 19.69 12.68 -15.31
C GLY A 636 18.56 12.52 -16.33
N ARG A 637 18.56 13.28 -17.43
CA ARG A 637 17.88 12.82 -18.67
C ARG A 637 18.76 11.77 -19.34
N THR A 638 18.94 10.61 -18.71
CA THR A 638 19.30 9.40 -19.45
C THR A 638 18.01 8.86 -20.06
N PRO A 639 17.89 8.81 -21.41
CA PRO A 639 16.79 8.09 -22.03
C PRO A 639 16.90 6.64 -21.58
N HIS A 640 15.86 6.11 -20.93
CA HIS A 640 15.70 4.67 -20.87
C HIS A 640 15.58 4.19 -22.33
N THR A 641 16.61 3.50 -22.82
CA THR A 641 16.44 2.62 -23.95
C THR A 641 15.50 1.51 -23.49
N SER A 642 14.30 1.55 -24.05
CA SER A 642 13.26 0.52 -24.02
C SER A 642 13.80 -0.89 -24.20
#